data_AF-A0AAN7P710-F1
#
_entry.id   AF-A0AAN7P710-F1
#
_cell.length_a   1.000
_cell.length_b   1.000
_cell.length_c   1.000
_cell.angle_alpha   90.00
_cell.angle_beta   90.00
_cell.angle_gamma   90.00
#
_symmetry.space_group_name_H-M   'P 1'
#
loop_
_entity.id
_entity.type
_entity.pdbx_description
1 polymer ?
#
loop_
_entity_poly.entity_id
_entity_poly.type
_entity_poly.pdbx_seq_one_letter_code
_entity_poly.pdbx_strand_id
1 'polypeptide(L)'
;MRARQLVCGIWSLCFMFCLFCIFLHQTTAKRKLKFVSVVFRHGDHTPLEFFPTDKHKEVARQQGYGQLTKLGIQQQYELGQYLRRRYSYFLSVVYKQCEASCISGSDASPLYGRISMSDISNSTLPYGIYVQSTDCDHTLMSAQASLAGLYPPTQGQIWNPRILWQPIPVHTVPPSHDNLLYLPFSHCPKYNELLRETFATRDFQRQLKQYRPFLKFLATHTGYPLKKLNTERIWKLSDTLQYEDINNYTLPVWATHGVRTKLIKLSELLLQAEFGFHKQIQKSRLQGGILLKTILKHISDARKPSHQQKMVMYSAHAPTIVALQMALNVFNGKLPPYSACHFFELYQEKNGQVSASCTPEQLLELRSLFSSSARMGVTWLPNPSRILCFSFHIILILLQQTTAERELKFVVVVFRHGDRTPIVNFPTDLHKESEWPQGFGQLTKTGMQQLFELGQYTRKRYSNFLNSTYNRQEFYIQSTDYDRTIMSAQSYLSGLFPPTSSQIWNPDLLWQPIPVHTLQKSTDRRLHFPLPDCPRFDELQNETQTSIEFQNRIQPYMDFLQTMAVNTGLELNQLKILDNFQLWNTYDTLHCEDIHNYTLPVWATKDVIDKMEKLAELSLLSLFGIYKTEEKSRLQGGVLVNIILNSIKQAANSSKQRKMEVYSAHDTTVGALQIALNIFNGKLPPYAACQFFELYQESSGQVSSYLFKNKERYSIEMHYRNDSSKDPYLLTLPGCTSSCPLEKFAELVSPVITENWSKECGKKDKMKDIFIGFDVAVGLLFIFDLVLLYLLYHYGRCRRRNNYQDI
;
A
#
# COMPACT_ATOMS: atom_id res chain seq x y z
N MET A 1 -81.59 18.53 2.88
CA MET A 1 -80.77 17.64 2.03
C MET A 1 -79.37 18.19 1.71
N ARG A 2 -79.15 19.49 1.48
CA ARG A 2 -77.81 20.05 1.17
C ARG A 2 -76.78 20.03 2.33
N ALA A 3 -77.22 20.04 3.59
CA ALA A 3 -76.30 19.96 4.74
C ALA A 3 -75.69 18.55 4.94
N ARG A 4 -76.39 17.46 4.56
CA ARG A 4 -75.87 16.09 4.71
C ARG A 4 -74.79 15.73 3.68
N GLN A 5 -74.84 16.32 2.48
CA GLN A 5 -73.80 16.11 1.46
C GLN A 5 -72.51 16.87 1.77
N LEU A 6 -72.59 18.06 2.37
CA LEU A 6 -71.39 18.81 2.78
C LEU A 6 -70.65 18.11 3.92
N VAL A 7 -71.38 17.56 4.90
CA VAL A 7 -70.78 16.82 6.02
C VAL A 7 -70.15 15.51 5.55
N CYS A 8 -70.77 14.75 4.63
CA CYS A 8 -70.13 13.55 4.05
C CYS A 8 -68.87 13.87 3.23
N GLY A 9 -68.84 15.00 2.51
CA GLY A 9 -67.66 15.44 1.76
C GLY A 9 -66.50 15.84 2.66
N ILE A 10 -66.77 16.56 3.75
CA ILE A 10 -65.75 16.95 4.73
C ILE A 10 -65.20 15.74 5.49
N TRP A 11 -66.05 14.77 5.86
CA TRP A 11 -65.60 13.53 6.51
C TRP A 11 -64.79 12.63 5.56
N SER A 12 -65.11 12.57 4.27
CA SER A 12 -64.29 11.85 3.28
C SER A 12 -62.94 12.53 3.02
N LEU A 13 -62.89 13.86 3.00
CA LEU A 13 -61.65 14.62 2.88
C LEU A 13 -60.77 14.50 4.13
N CYS A 14 -61.35 14.55 5.34
CA CYS A 14 -60.61 14.29 6.58
C CYS A 14 -60.14 12.82 6.67
N PHE A 15 -60.93 11.85 6.21
CA PHE A 15 -60.53 10.44 6.19
C PHE A 15 -59.42 10.17 5.17
N MET A 16 -59.47 10.79 3.99
CA MET A 16 -58.41 10.74 2.98
C MET A 16 -57.15 11.50 3.43
N PHE A 17 -57.29 12.62 4.14
CA PHE A 17 -56.17 13.36 4.72
C PHE A 17 -55.55 12.60 5.90
N CYS A 18 -56.35 11.93 6.74
CA CYS A 18 -55.85 11.02 7.77
C CYS A 18 -55.18 9.78 7.17
N LEU A 19 -55.73 9.17 6.12
CA LEU A 19 -55.08 8.07 5.39
C LEU A 19 -53.79 8.52 4.70
N PHE A 20 -53.76 9.73 4.14
CA PHE A 20 -52.56 10.33 3.56
C PHE A 20 -51.52 10.68 4.63
N CYS A 21 -51.94 11.19 5.79
CA CYS A 21 -51.08 11.41 6.95
C CYS A 21 -50.60 10.10 7.57
N ILE A 22 -51.42 9.04 7.60
CA ILE A 22 -51.05 7.69 8.05
C ILE A 22 -50.11 7.04 7.01
N PHE A 23 -50.32 7.23 5.71
CA PHE A 23 -49.39 6.80 4.66
C PHE A 23 -48.07 7.58 4.70
N LEU A 24 -48.09 8.89 4.99
CA LEU A 24 -46.90 9.72 5.23
C LEU A 24 -46.19 9.32 6.53
N HIS A 25 -46.93 8.96 7.59
CA HIS A 25 -46.36 8.44 8.84
C HIS A 25 -45.83 7.00 8.69
N GLN A 26 -46.41 6.19 7.79
CA GLN A 26 -46.01 4.80 7.54
C GLN A 26 -44.90 4.64 6.49
N THR A 27 -44.58 5.67 5.69
CA THR A 27 -43.55 5.55 4.62
C THR A 27 -42.22 6.25 4.88
N THR A 28 -41.98 6.83 6.06
CA THR A 28 -40.63 7.34 6.40
C THR A 28 -40.21 7.04 7.85
N ALA A 29 -40.33 5.79 8.28
CA ALA A 29 -39.54 5.32 9.40
C ALA A 29 -38.05 5.26 8.98
N LYS A 30 -37.30 6.35 9.17
CA LYS A 30 -35.86 6.44 8.84
C LYS A 30 -35.07 5.32 9.55
N ARG A 31 -34.64 4.31 8.79
CA ARG A 31 -33.67 3.28 9.22
C ARG A 31 -32.30 3.94 9.43
N LYS A 32 -31.54 3.52 10.45
CA LYS A 32 -30.22 4.12 10.75
C LYS A 32 -29.11 3.30 10.11
N LEU A 33 -28.37 3.89 9.17
CA LEU A 33 -27.18 3.25 8.57
C LEU A 33 -26.08 3.08 9.64
N LYS A 34 -25.46 1.90 9.67
CA LYS A 34 -24.46 1.48 10.66
C LYS A 34 -23.10 1.17 10.06
N PHE A 35 -23.08 0.58 8.87
CA PHE A 35 -21.85 0.15 8.23
C PHE A 35 -22.04 0.10 6.72
N VAL A 36 -20.97 0.39 5.97
CA VAL A 36 -20.93 0.29 4.51
C VAL A 36 -19.69 -0.48 4.09
N SER A 37 -19.83 -1.49 3.24
CA SER A 37 -18.71 -2.05 2.49
C SER A 37 -18.90 -1.74 1.01
N VAL A 38 -17.86 -1.24 0.36
CA VAL A 38 -17.84 -0.87 -1.06
C VAL A 38 -16.80 -1.72 -1.77
N VAL A 39 -17.19 -2.41 -2.84
CA VAL A 39 -16.24 -3.09 -3.73
C VAL A 39 -16.34 -2.42 -5.10
N PHE A 40 -15.25 -1.87 -5.62
CA PHE A 40 -15.26 -1.15 -6.90
C PHE A 40 -14.14 -1.59 -7.83
N ARG A 41 -14.42 -1.58 -9.13
CA ARG A 41 -13.42 -1.75 -10.18
C ARG A 41 -12.58 -0.48 -10.29
N HIS A 42 -11.28 -0.63 -10.52
CA HIS A 42 -10.40 0.47 -10.90
C HIS A 42 -10.92 1.29 -12.10
N GLY A 43 -10.35 2.49 -12.27
CA GLY A 43 -10.62 3.37 -13.42
C GLY A 43 -9.89 2.94 -14.69
N ASP A 44 -10.12 3.68 -15.78
CA ASP A 44 -9.39 3.55 -17.04
C ASP A 44 -7.86 3.65 -16.85
N HIS A 45 -7.10 2.79 -17.52
CA HIS A 45 -5.66 2.71 -17.34
C HIS A 45 -4.94 2.41 -18.65
N THR A 46 -3.68 2.82 -18.71
CA THR A 46 -2.75 2.41 -19.76
C THR A 46 -2.61 0.88 -19.78
N PRO A 47 -2.45 0.25 -20.96
CA PRO A 47 -2.38 -1.20 -21.05
C PRO A 47 -1.22 -1.77 -20.23
N LEU A 48 -1.43 -2.97 -19.69
CA LEU A 48 -0.38 -3.71 -18.96
C LEU A 48 0.67 -4.29 -19.92
N GLU A 49 0.25 -4.60 -21.15
CA GLU A 49 1.05 -5.14 -22.23
C GLU A 49 0.34 -4.76 -23.53
N PHE A 50 1.12 -4.44 -24.57
CA PHE A 50 0.58 -4.21 -25.92
C PHE A 50 0.87 -5.43 -26.80
N PHE A 51 -0.03 -5.72 -27.72
CA PHE A 51 0.12 -6.88 -28.60
C PHE A 51 1.26 -6.69 -29.62
N PRO A 52 1.91 -7.77 -30.11
CA PRO A 52 3.12 -7.69 -30.94
C PRO A 52 3.09 -6.77 -32.15
N THR A 53 1.95 -6.55 -32.80
CA THR A 53 1.83 -5.66 -33.98
C THR A 53 1.30 -4.26 -33.65
N ASP A 54 1.12 -3.93 -32.38
CA ASP A 54 0.61 -2.63 -31.97
C ASP A 54 1.62 -1.51 -32.28
N LYS A 55 1.12 -0.37 -32.78
CA LYS A 55 1.92 0.79 -33.16
C LYS A 55 2.09 1.83 -32.04
N HIS A 56 1.30 1.74 -30.96
CA HIS A 56 1.28 2.69 -29.85
C HIS A 56 2.14 2.26 -28.65
N LYS A 57 2.89 1.17 -28.79
CA LYS A 57 3.78 0.63 -27.74
C LYS A 57 4.76 1.66 -27.17
N GLU A 58 5.28 2.52 -28.03
CA GLU A 58 6.24 3.56 -27.63
C GLU A 58 5.56 4.67 -26.80
N VAL A 59 4.27 4.91 -26.98
CA VAL A 59 3.51 5.90 -26.20
C VAL A 59 3.33 5.42 -24.76
N ALA A 60 3.01 4.14 -24.56
CA ALA A 60 2.92 3.58 -23.21
C ALA A 60 4.27 3.44 -22.51
N ARG A 61 5.38 3.29 -23.27
CA ARG A 61 6.71 3.41 -22.67
C ARG A 61 6.94 4.79 -22.05
N GLN A 62 6.33 5.84 -22.57
CA GLN A 62 6.44 7.19 -21.99
C GLN A 62 5.49 7.41 -20.81
N GLN A 63 4.26 6.89 -20.85
CA GLN A 63 3.26 7.04 -19.78
C GLN A 63 3.42 6.04 -18.62
N GLY A 64 4.14 4.94 -18.85
CA GLY A 64 4.26 3.81 -17.94
C GLY A 64 3.09 2.83 -18.08
N TYR A 65 3.39 1.54 -18.18
CA TYR A 65 2.37 0.48 -18.28
C TYR A 65 1.53 0.38 -16.99
N GLY A 66 0.24 0.11 -17.14
CA GLY A 66 -0.67 -0.16 -16.02
C GLY A 66 -1.01 1.03 -15.11
N GLN A 67 -0.64 2.26 -15.47
CA GLN A 67 -1.01 3.49 -14.77
C GLN A 67 -2.43 3.93 -15.10
N LEU A 68 -3.15 4.48 -14.11
CA LEU A 68 -4.42 5.17 -14.41
C LEU A 68 -4.19 6.31 -15.40
N THR A 69 -5.12 6.45 -16.35
CA THR A 69 -5.17 7.62 -17.23
C THR A 69 -5.76 8.81 -16.47
N LYS A 70 -5.69 10.02 -17.04
CA LYS A 70 -6.42 11.18 -16.48
C LYS A 70 -7.91 10.91 -16.35
N LEU A 71 -8.50 10.24 -17.35
CA LEU A 71 -9.89 9.84 -17.32
C LEU A 71 -10.14 8.84 -16.18
N GLY A 72 -9.27 7.84 -16.02
CA GLY A 72 -9.37 6.89 -14.92
C GLY A 72 -9.28 7.53 -13.54
N ILE A 73 -8.38 8.50 -13.35
CA ILE A 73 -8.27 9.28 -12.11
C ILE A 73 -9.57 10.06 -11.87
N GLN A 74 -10.09 10.75 -12.89
CA GLN A 74 -11.34 11.52 -12.81
C GLN A 74 -12.54 10.63 -12.47
N GLN A 75 -12.69 9.48 -13.14
CA GLN A 75 -13.76 8.50 -12.89
C GLN A 75 -13.78 8.03 -11.43
N GLN A 76 -12.61 7.84 -10.83
CA GLN A 76 -12.48 7.39 -9.45
C GLN A 76 -12.71 8.54 -8.46
N TYR A 77 -12.19 9.73 -8.77
CA TYR A 77 -12.49 10.93 -8.00
C TYR A 77 -14.00 11.22 -7.92
N GLU A 78 -14.72 11.09 -9.05
CA GLU A 78 -16.17 11.24 -9.12
C GLU A 78 -16.93 10.15 -8.34
N LEU A 79 -16.44 8.91 -8.34
CA LEU A 79 -16.96 7.85 -7.47
C LEU A 79 -16.82 8.25 -5.99
N GLY A 80 -15.67 8.82 -5.60
CA GLY A 80 -15.46 9.39 -4.28
C GLY A 80 -16.48 10.48 -3.92
N GLN A 81 -16.70 11.43 -4.83
CA GLN A 81 -17.70 12.48 -4.64
C GLN A 81 -19.13 11.94 -4.54
N TYR A 82 -19.45 10.91 -5.34
CA TYR A 82 -20.74 10.22 -5.26
C TYR A 82 -20.94 9.57 -3.89
N LEU A 83 -19.94 8.81 -3.42
CA LEU A 83 -19.93 8.20 -2.09
C LEU A 83 -20.12 9.26 -0.98
N ARG A 84 -19.43 10.40 -1.10
CA ARG A 84 -19.55 11.50 -0.15
C ARG A 84 -20.96 12.06 -0.09
N ARG A 85 -21.58 12.30 -1.23
CA ARG A 85 -22.97 12.80 -1.32
C ARG A 85 -23.95 11.77 -0.74
N ARG A 86 -23.82 10.51 -1.16
CA ARG A 86 -24.68 9.38 -0.75
C ARG A 86 -24.64 9.13 0.76
N TYR A 87 -23.45 9.20 1.36
CA TYR A 87 -23.24 8.89 2.77
C TYR A 87 -22.92 10.12 3.62
N SER A 88 -23.28 11.31 3.15
CA SER A 88 -23.00 12.60 3.81
C SER A 88 -23.36 12.56 5.30
N TYR A 89 -24.61 12.26 5.64
CA TYR A 89 -25.10 12.16 7.03
C TYR A 89 -24.49 11.02 7.87
N PHE A 90 -23.93 9.99 7.23
CA PHE A 90 -23.35 8.83 7.91
C PHE A 90 -21.86 9.03 8.22
N LEU A 91 -21.14 9.65 7.28
CA LEU A 91 -19.73 9.96 7.39
C LEU A 91 -19.47 11.29 8.10
N SER A 92 -20.41 12.25 8.05
CA SER A 92 -20.30 13.51 8.80
C SER A 92 -20.80 13.37 10.24
N VAL A 93 -19.99 13.74 11.22
CA VAL A 93 -20.51 14.16 12.54
C VAL A 93 -20.66 15.68 12.63
N VAL A 94 -20.17 16.46 11.65
CA VAL A 94 -20.40 17.91 11.60
C VAL A 94 -20.65 18.36 10.17
N TYR A 95 -21.92 18.50 9.78
CA TYR A 95 -22.36 19.37 8.67
C TYR A 95 -23.83 19.76 8.89
N LYS A 96 -24.08 20.56 9.93
CA LYS A 96 -25.26 21.44 10.01
C LYS A 96 -24.77 22.88 9.93
N GLN A 97 -24.41 23.33 8.72
CA GLN A 97 -24.33 24.74 8.29
C GLN A 97 -23.47 24.80 7.03
N CYS A 98 -24.05 24.48 5.88
CA CYS A 98 -23.57 24.96 4.57
C CYS A 98 -24.66 24.91 3.49
N GLU A 99 -25.81 24.27 3.73
CA GLU A 99 -26.94 24.31 2.77
C GLU A 99 -27.98 25.42 3.08
N ALA A 100 -27.86 26.15 4.19
CA ALA A 100 -28.84 27.20 4.55
C ALA A 100 -28.47 28.60 4.03
N SER A 101 -27.28 28.81 3.46
CA SER A 101 -26.82 30.14 3.02
C SER A 101 -26.88 30.36 1.50
N CYS A 102 -27.44 29.42 0.73
CA CYS A 102 -27.66 29.60 -0.72
C CYS A 102 -29.14 29.79 -1.10
N ILE A 103 -30.07 29.87 -0.14
CA ILE A 103 -31.50 30.09 -0.42
C ILE A 103 -32.14 30.95 0.68
N SER A 104 -31.90 32.26 0.66
CA SER A 104 -32.93 33.31 0.92
C SER A 104 -32.28 34.68 1.07
N GLY A 105 -32.71 35.63 0.23
CA GLY A 105 -32.57 37.05 0.53
C GLY A 105 -33.57 37.49 1.62
N SER A 106 -33.29 38.67 2.16
CA SER A 106 -34.12 39.55 3.01
C SER A 106 -34.44 39.12 4.46
N ASP A 107 -34.07 40.05 5.36
CA ASP A 107 -34.68 40.48 6.63
C ASP A 107 -34.48 39.73 7.97
N ALA A 108 -33.59 40.35 8.77
CA ALA A 108 -33.67 40.71 10.20
C ALA A 108 -34.03 39.71 11.32
N SER A 109 -33.01 39.54 12.19
CA SER A 109 -33.01 39.56 13.68
C SER A 109 -32.93 38.25 14.49
N PRO A 110 -32.24 38.28 15.66
CA PRO A 110 -31.49 37.13 16.19
C PRO A 110 -32.10 36.55 17.47
N LEU A 111 -32.18 35.22 17.56
CA LEU A 111 -32.43 34.54 18.83
C LEU A 111 -31.84 33.11 18.79
N TYR A 112 -31.17 32.77 19.88
CA TYR A 112 -30.57 31.47 20.26
C TYR A 112 -29.08 31.24 19.99
N GLY A 113 -28.31 31.41 21.08
CA GLY A 113 -27.34 30.42 21.55
C GLY A 113 -25.88 30.64 21.16
N ARG A 114 -25.08 31.21 22.07
CA ARG A 114 -23.62 31.12 22.03
C ARG A 114 -23.22 29.64 22.02
N ILE A 115 -22.70 29.17 20.90
CA ILE A 115 -21.94 27.92 20.83
C ILE A 115 -20.50 28.26 21.23
N SER A 116 -19.95 27.50 22.18
CA SER A 116 -18.57 27.60 22.64
C SER A 116 -17.59 27.28 21.51
N MET A 117 -16.49 28.02 21.41
CA MET A 117 -15.38 27.73 20.47
C MET A 117 -14.73 26.35 20.69
N SER A 118 -15.00 25.67 21.80
CA SER A 118 -14.52 24.31 22.08
C SER A 118 -15.20 23.21 21.25
N ASP A 119 -16.35 23.47 20.62
CA ASP A 119 -17.10 22.45 19.88
C ASP A 119 -16.72 22.40 18.38
N ILE A 120 -15.86 23.32 17.92
CA ILE A 120 -15.44 23.45 16.51
C ILE A 120 -14.12 22.72 16.24
N SER A 121 -13.35 22.32 17.26
CA SER A 121 -12.00 21.76 17.10
C SER A 121 -11.94 20.26 16.78
N ASN A 122 -13.03 19.51 16.94
CA ASN A 122 -13.02 18.05 16.73
C ASN A 122 -13.46 17.64 15.31
N SER A 123 -12.72 18.11 14.29
CA SER A 123 -12.80 17.57 12.94
C SER A 123 -12.03 16.24 12.87
N THR A 124 -12.64 15.16 13.35
CA THR A 124 -12.07 13.81 13.25
C THR A 124 -11.84 13.47 11.76
N LEU A 125 -10.57 13.18 11.42
CA LEU A 125 -10.15 12.41 10.24
C LEU A 125 -10.92 11.07 10.19
N PRO A 126 -10.90 10.32 9.08
CA PRO A 126 -11.80 9.18 8.90
C PRO A 126 -11.40 7.94 9.72
N TYR A 127 -11.45 8.00 11.06
CA TYR A 127 -11.26 6.88 12.01
C TYR A 127 -12.22 5.71 11.79
N GLY A 128 -13.25 5.93 10.96
CA GLY A 128 -14.21 4.92 10.57
C GLY A 128 -13.92 4.21 9.24
N ILE A 129 -12.84 4.50 8.51
CA ILE A 129 -12.61 3.88 7.19
C ILE A 129 -11.40 2.96 7.15
N TYR A 130 -11.54 1.82 6.48
CA TYR A 130 -10.43 0.97 6.06
C TYR A 130 -10.51 0.72 4.57
N VAL A 131 -9.36 0.82 3.90
CA VAL A 131 -9.28 0.68 2.44
C VAL A 131 -8.21 -0.34 2.10
N GLN A 132 -8.59 -1.33 1.31
CA GLN A 132 -7.69 -2.34 0.81
C GLN A 132 -7.70 -2.37 -0.72
N SER A 133 -6.53 -2.51 -1.31
CA SER A 133 -6.32 -2.66 -2.75
C SER A 133 -5.47 -3.89 -3.04
N THR A 134 -5.58 -4.44 -4.24
CA THR A 134 -4.48 -5.27 -4.79
C THR A 134 -3.23 -4.40 -4.92
N ASP A 135 -2.04 -4.98 -4.81
CA ASP A 135 -0.76 -4.30 -5.04
C ASP A 135 -0.47 -4.13 -6.54
N CYS A 136 -1.44 -3.55 -7.26
CA CYS A 136 -1.34 -3.14 -8.66
C CYS A 136 -1.53 -1.62 -8.73
N ASP A 137 -0.87 -0.98 -9.69
CA ASP A 137 -0.82 0.49 -9.69
C ASP A 137 -2.15 1.17 -9.92
N HIS A 138 -2.87 0.70 -10.94
CA HIS A 138 -4.16 1.28 -11.28
C HIS A 138 -5.19 1.08 -10.16
N THR A 139 -5.14 -0.02 -9.40
CA THR A 139 -6.04 -0.24 -8.26
C THR A 139 -5.64 0.63 -7.06
N LEU A 140 -4.34 0.75 -6.77
CA LEU A 140 -3.80 1.66 -5.75
C LEU A 140 -4.15 3.13 -6.04
N MET A 141 -3.87 3.59 -7.26
CA MET A 141 -4.18 4.93 -7.70
C MET A 141 -5.69 5.20 -7.70
N SER A 142 -6.51 4.19 -8.04
CA SER A 142 -7.98 4.29 -8.00
C SER A 142 -8.51 4.48 -6.59
N ALA A 143 -7.94 3.75 -5.62
CA ALA A 143 -8.29 3.91 -4.22
C ALA A 143 -7.94 5.31 -3.71
N GLN A 144 -6.72 5.79 -4.01
CA GLN A 144 -6.29 7.14 -3.63
C GLN A 144 -7.16 8.23 -4.26
N ALA A 145 -7.49 8.13 -5.55
CA ALA A 145 -8.33 9.09 -6.25
C ALA A 145 -9.78 9.10 -5.71
N SER A 146 -10.35 7.92 -5.44
CA SER A 146 -11.66 7.79 -4.78
C SER A 146 -11.67 8.44 -3.39
N LEU A 147 -10.60 8.26 -2.62
CA LEU A 147 -10.48 8.88 -1.29
C LEU A 147 -10.32 10.39 -1.35
N ALA A 148 -9.60 10.91 -2.35
CA ALA A 148 -9.49 12.35 -2.59
C ALA A 148 -10.85 13.01 -2.88
N GLY A 149 -11.73 12.32 -3.62
CA GLY A 149 -13.11 12.78 -3.87
C GLY A 149 -14.04 12.62 -2.66
N LEU A 150 -13.81 11.58 -1.86
CA LEU A 150 -14.60 11.26 -0.68
C LEU A 150 -14.31 12.20 0.52
N TYR A 151 -13.04 12.53 0.74
CA TYR A 151 -12.56 13.30 1.89
C TYR A 151 -11.66 14.47 1.50
N PRO A 152 -12.15 15.47 0.77
CA PRO A 152 -11.41 16.71 0.62
C PRO A 152 -11.24 17.38 2.00
N PRO A 153 -10.07 17.96 2.29
CA PRO A 153 -9.78 18.54 3.59
C PRO A 153 -10.69 19.75 3.88
N THR A 154 -11.17 19.83 5.11
CA THR A 154 -11.92 20.98 5.65
C THR A 154 -11.00 21.86 6.49
N GLN A 155 -11.41 23.06 6.91
CA GLN A 155 -10.56 24.05 7.61
C GLN A 155 -9.60 23.41 8.64
N GLY A 156 -10.13 22.61 9.57
CA GLY A 156 -9.36 21.92 10.61
C GLY A 156 -8.47 20.77 10.13
N GLN A 157 -8.59 20.33 8.87
CA GLN A 157 -7.85 19.24 8.24
C GLN A 157 -6.84 19.71 7.18
N ILE A 158 -6.96 20.95 6.70
CA ILE A 158 -5.99 21.53 5.75
C ILE A 158 -4.61 21.56 6.43
N TRP A 159 -3.66 20.83 5.85
CA TRP A 159 -2.25 20.77 6.28
C TRP A 159 -1.34 21.53 5.31
N ASN A 160 -1.74 21.64 4.04
CA ASN A 160 -1.06 22.45 3.03
C ASN A 160 -2.10 23.29 2.26
N PRO A 161 -2.07 24.64 2.34
CA PRO A 161 -3.08 25.48 1.70
C PRO A 161 -2.99 25.50 0.17
N ARG A 162 -1.89 25.03 -0.42
CA ARG A 162 -1.71 24.96 -1.89
C ARG A 162 -2.21 23.65 -2.49
N ILE A 163 -2.50 22.65 -1.65
CA ILE A 163 -2.92 21.32 -2.08
C ILE A 163 -4.14 20.96 -1.25
N LEU A 164 -5.34 21.15 -1.82
CA LEU A 164 -6.61 20.81 -1.17
C LEU A 164 -6.89 19.30 -1.19
N TRP A 165 -5.92 18.52 -0.71
CA TRP A 165 -5.97 17.07 -0.55
C TRP A 165 -5.28 16.68 0.76
N GLN A 166 -5.65 15.52 1.30
CA GLN A 166 -5.03 14.94 2.49
C GLN A 166 -4.72 13.45 2.26
N PRO A 167 -3.59 12.95 2.80
CA PRO A 167 -3.25 11.54 2.69
C PRO A 167 -4.22 10.70 3.51
N ILE A 168 -4.69 9.61 2.92
CA ILE A 168 -5.50 8.57 3.58
C ILE A 168 -4.88 7.23 3.20
N PRO A 169 -4.60 6.35 4.18
CA PRO A 169 -3.88 5.11 3.92
C PRO A 169 -4.69 4.15 3.04
N VAL A 170 -4.01 3.53 2.09
CA VAL A 170 -4.52 2.41 1.29
C VAL A 170 -3.62 1.23 1.56
N HIS A 171 -4.16 0.19 2.19
CA HIS A 171 -3.42 -1.02 2.48
C HIS A 171 -3.39 -1.94 1.27
N THR A 172 -2.28 -2.64 1.07
CA THR A 172 -2.12 -3.55 -0.07
C THR A 172 -1.65 -4.93 0.32
N VAL A 173 -1.95 -5.87 -0.58
CA VAL A 173 -1.45 -7.23 -0.50
C VAL A 173 -0.78 -7.55 -1.83
N PRO A 174 0.50 -8.00 -1.82
CA PRO A 174 1.20 -8.42 -3.03
C PRO A 174 0.37 -9.46 -3.81
N PRO A 175 0.35 -9.44 -5.16
CA PRO A 175 -0.53 -10.33 -5.92
C PRO A 175 -0.24 -11.82 -5.69
N SER A 176 1.01 -12.16 -5.34
CA SER A 176 1.42 -13.52 -5.00
C SER A 176 0.85 -14.05 -3.67
N HIS A 177 0.41 -13.17 -2.79
CA HIS A 177 -0.14 -13.49 -1.46
C HIS A 177 -1.61 -13.06 -1.31
N ASP A 178 -2.16 -12.34 -2.29
CA ASP A 178 -3.52 -11.84 -2.26
C ASP A 178 -4.53 -12.95 -2.57
N ASN A 179 -5.05 -13.52 -1.49
CA ASN A 179 -6.11 -14.54 -1.52
C ASN A 179 -7.52 -13.94 -1.32
N LEU A 180 -7.70 -12.65 -1.61
CA LEU A 180 -8.97 -11.95 -1.43
C LEU A 180 -9.43 -11.18 -2.68
N LEU A 181 -8.57 -10.33 -3.25
CA LEU A 181 -8.94 -9.37 -4.31
C LEU A 181 -8.31 -9.70 -5.66
N TYR A 182 -7.17 -10.41 -5.72
CA TYR A 182 -6.51 -10.76 -6.97
C TYR A 182 -7.01 -12.10 -7.53
N LEU A 183 -8.02 -12.03 -8.42
CA LEU A 183 -8.68 -13.20 -9.03
C LEU A 183 -8.24 -13.46 -10.48
N PRO A 184 -8.27 -14.72 -10.93
CA PRO A 184 -8.59 -15.93 -10.15
C PRO A 184 -7.43 -16.40 -9.26
N PHE A 185 -7.74 -17.10 -8.17
CA PHE A 185 -6.73 -17.73 -7.31
C PHE A 185 -6.11 -18.95 -8.00
N SER A 186 -5.15 -18.70 -8.89
CA SER A 186 -4.49 -19.70 -9.74
C SER A 186 -3.78 -20.81 -8.96
N HIS A 187 -3.40 -20.55 -7.70
CA HIS A 187 -2.77 -21.52 -6.81
C HIS A 187 -3.77 -22.51 -6.18
N CYS A 188 -5.08 -22.39 -6.43
CA CYS A 188 -6.10 -23.29 -5.88
C CYS A 188 -6.28 -24.54 -6.78
N PRO A 189 -5.82 -25.74 -6.37
CA PRO A 189 -5.87 -26.93 -7.23
C PRO A 189 -7.29 -27.35 -7.58
N LYS A 190 -8.22 -27.22 -6.61
CA LYS A 190 -9.62 -27.59 -6.82
C LYS A 190 -10.31 -26.66 -7.82
N TYR A 191 -10.03 -25.35 -7.75
CA TYR A 191 -10.53 -24.41 -8.75
C TYR A 191 -10.02 -24.75 -10.15
N ASN A 192 -8.72 -25.06 -10.28
CA ASN A 192 -8.11 -25.44 -11.56
C ASN A 192 -8.71 -26.74 -12.14
N GLU A 193 -9.07 -27.71 -11.31
CA GLU A 193 -9.83 -28.90 -11.71
C GLU A 193 -11.22 -28.52 -12.25
N LEU A 194 -12.00 -27.73 -11.51
CA LEU A 194 -13.33 -27.29 -11.92
C LEU A 194 -13.30 -26.47 -13.21
N LEU A 195 -12.28 -25.65 -13.38
CA LEU A 195 -12.07 -24.86 -14.58
C LEU A 195 -11.79 -25.78 -15.79
N ARG A 196 -10.90 -26.77 -15.65
CA ARG A 196 -10.65 -27.78 -16.69
C ARG A 196 -11.91 -28.56 -17.06
N GLU A 197 -12.71 -28.98 -16.08
CA GLU A 197 -14.00 -29.63 -16.32
C GLU A 197 -14.94 -28.71 -17.12
N THR A 198 -14.99 -27.42 -16.77
CA THR A 198 -15.83 -26.43 -17.47
C THR A 198 -15.43 -26.32 -18.93
N PHE A 199 -14.13 -26.19 -19.19
CA PHE A 199 -13.60 -26.17 -20.55
C PHE A 199 -13.90 -27.47 -21.30
N ALA A 200 -14.04 -28.62 -20.64
CA ALA A 200 -14.39 -29.89 -21.28
C ALA A 200 -15.90 -30.07 -21.57
N THR A 201 -16.77 -29.22 -21.01
CA THR A 201 -18.23 -29.35 -21.21
C THR A 201 -18.64 -29.15 -22.67
N ARG A 202 -19.64 -29.92 -23.12
CA ARG A 202 -20.18 -29.82 -24.49
C ARG A 202 -20.72 -28.42 -24.80
N ASP A 203 -21.38 -27.79 -23.82
CA ASP A 203 -21.96 -26.45 -23.98
C ASP A 203 -20.89 -25.38 -24.18
N PHE A 204 -19.85 -25.36 -23.33
CA PHE A 204 -18.74 -24.42 -23.51
C PHE A 204 -18.01 -24.66 -24.84
N GLN A 205 -17.71 -25.91 -25.16
CA GLN A 205 -17.05 -26.26 -26.43
C GLN A 205 -17.88 -25.85 -27.65
N ARG A 206 -19.21 -25.99 -27.59
CA ARG A 206 -20.12 -25.53 -28.65
C ARG A 206 -20.06 -24.01 -28.83
N GLN A 207 -20.09 -23.24 -27.75
CA GLN A 207 -20.00 -21.78 -27.80
C GLN A 207 -18.62 -21.31 -28.29
N LEU A 208 -17.53 -21.86 -27.74
CA LEU A 208 -16.17 -21.51 -28.14
C LEU A 208 -15.87 -21.89 -29.60
N LYS A 209 -16.47 -22.97 -30.13
CA LYS A 209 -16.31 -23.38 -31.53
C LYS A 209 -16.67 -22.24 -32.51
N GLN A 210 -17.68 -21.44 -32.19
CA GLN A 210 -18.11 -20.29 -33.00
C GLN A 210 -17.05 -19.18 -33.08
N TYR A 211 -16.18 -19.10 -32.07
CA TYR A 211 -15.08 -18.13 -32.01
C TYR A 211 -13.77 -18.65 -32.61
N ARG A 212 -13.64 -19.93 -33.00
CA ARG A 212 -12.39 -20.46 -33.59
C ARG A 212 -11.90 -19.69 -34.82
N PRO A 213 -12.74 -19.31 -35.80
CA PRO A 213 -12.29 -18.46 -36.91
C PRO A 213 -11.82 -17.09 -36.44
N PHE A 214 -12.50 -16.53 -35.43
CA PHE A 214 -12.16 -15.24 -34.85
C PHE A 214 -10.82 -15.27 -34.09
N LEU A 215 -10.53 -16.33 -33.34
CA LEU A 215 -9.23 -16.51 -32.68
C LEU A 215 -8.08 -16.60 -33.70
N LYS A 216 -8.28 -17.28 -34.83
CA LYS A 216 -7.30 -17.31 -35.94
C LYS A 216 -7.11 -15.91 -36.54
N PHE A 217 -8.20 -15.17 -36.72
CA PHE A 217 -8.15 -13.78 -37.17
C PHE A 217 -7.33 -12.92 -36.20
N LEU A 218 -7.60 -13.00 -34.90
CA LEU A 218 -6.85 -12.25 -33.88
C LEU A 218 -5.37 -12.64 -33.87
N ALA A 219 -5.04 -13.93 -33.92
CA ALA A 219 -3.65 -14.40 -33.94
C ALA A 219 -2.86 -13.80 -35.12
N THR A 220 -3.49 -13.77 -36.30
CA THR A 220 -2.88 -13.23 -37.53
C THR A 220 -2.60 -11.73 -37.41
N HIS A 221 -3.56 -10.96 -36.88
CA HIS A 221 -3.48 -9.51 -36.88
C HIS A 221 -2.73 -8.92 -35.68
N THR A 222 -2.72 -9.62 -34.54
CA THR A 222 -2.03 -9.18 -33.32
C THR A 222 -0.57 -9.65 -33.27
N GLY A 223 -0.22 -10.67 -34.07
CA GLY A 223 1.08 -11.35 -34.01
C GLY A 223 1.21 -12.33 -32.83
N TYR A 224 0.13 -12.57 -32.07
CA TYR A 224 0.17 -13.60 -31.03
C TYR A 224 0.09 -15.01 -31.65
N PRO A 225 0.92 -15.97 -31.20
CA PRO A 225 0.73 -17.37 -31.56
C PRO A 225 -0.65 -17.85 -31.10
N LEU A 226 -1.40 -18.53 -31.97
CA LEU A 226 -2.77 -19.00 -31.66
C LEU A 226 -2.83 -19.81 -30.35
N LYS A 227 -1.83 -20.67 -30.11
CA LYS A 227 -1.72 -21.48 -28.88
C LYS A 227 -1.55 -20.64 -27.61
N LYS A 228 -1.07 -19.41 -27.75
CA LYS A 228 -0.89 -18.49 -26.63
C LYS A 228 -2.06 -17.51 -26.48
N LEU A 229 -3.11 -17.53 -27.31
CA LEU A 229 -4.32 -16.72 -27.08
C LEU A 229 -5.21 -17.38 -26.00
N ASN A 230 -4.75 -17.32 -24.75
CA ASN A 230 -5.50 -17.75 -23.57
C ASN A 230 -6.44 -16.63 -23.07
N THR A 231 -7.22 -16.92 -22.03
CA THR A 231 -8.16 -15.97 -21.42
C THR A 231 -7.52 -14.63 -21.08
N GLU A 232 -6.38 -14.69 -20.37
CA GLU A 232 -5.64 -13.50 -19.93
C GLU A 232 -5.24 -12.59 -21.10
N ARG A 233 -4.70 -13.14 -22.19
CA ARG A 233 -4.29 -12.36 -23.37
C ARG A 233 -5.46 -11.81 -24.16
N ILE A 234 -6.58 -12.54 -24.21
CA ILE A 234 -7.81 -12.03 -24.83
C ILE A 234 -8.32 -10.81 -24.06
N TRP A 235 -8.28 -10.85 -22.72
CA TRP A 235 -8.63 -9.70 -21.89
C TRP A 235 -7.67 -8.54 -22.05
N LYS A 236 -6.35 -8.79 -21.98
CA LYS A 236 -5.33 -7.75 -22.24
C LYS A 236 -5.50 -7.08 -23.60
N LEU A 237 -5.80 -7.87 -24.64
CA LEU A 237 -6.09 -7.34 -25.98
C LEU A 237 -7.36 -6.48 -25.99
N SER A 238 -8.42 -6.94 -25.33
CA SER A 238 -9.68 -6.18 -25.21
C SER A 238 -9.45 -4.86 -24.49
N ASP A 239 -8.75 -4.89 -23.37
CA ASP A 239 -8.41 -3.70 -22.57
C ASP A 239 -7.52 -2.73 -23.37
N THR A 240 -6.56 -3.24 -24.14
CA THR A 240 -5.68 -2.41 -25.00
C THR A 240 -6.49 -1.65 -26.05
N LEU A 241 -7.34 -2.35 -26.81
CA LEU A 241 -8.16 -1.71 -27.84
C LEU A 241 -9.24 -0.78 -27.26
N GLN A 242 -9.72 -1.06 -26.05
CA GLN A 242 -10.64 -0.18 -25.34
C GLN A 242 -9.95 1.10 -24.88
N TYR A 243 -8.76 0.99 -24.28
CA TYR A 243 -7.92 2.14 -23.91
C TYR A 243 -7.64 3.04 -25.13
N GLU A 244 -7.25 2.43 -26.26
CA GLU A 244 -6.94 3.17 -27.48
C GLU A 244 -8.15 3.93 -28.03
N ASP A 245 -9.34 3.33 -27.99
CA ASP A 245 -10.58 3.97 -28.40
C ASP A 245 -10.95 5.16 -27.51
N ILE A 246 -10.93 4.94 -26.20
CA ILE A 246 -11.32 5.92 -25.19
C ILE A 246 -10.40 7.14 -25.26
N ASN A 247 -9.11 6.91 -25.48
CA ASN A 247 -8.09 7.96 -25.52
C ASN A 247 -7.86 8.53 -26.94
N ASN A 248 -8.75 8.22 -27.90
CA ASN A 248 -8.71 8.70 -29.30
C ASN A 248 -7.40 8.37 -30.04
N TYR A 249 -6.75 7.26 -29.72
CA TYR A 249 -5.65 6.75 -30.51
C TYR A 249 -6.16 6.15 -31.82
N THR A 250 -5.35 6.24 -32.87
CA THR A 250 -5.70 5.62 -34.16
C THR A 250 -5.65 4.11 -34.02
N LEU A 251 -6.81 3.45 -34.01
CA LEU A 251 -6.90 1.99 -33.93
C LEU A 251 -6.30 1.31 -35.19
N PRO A 252 -5.88 0.03 -35.08
CA PRO A 252 -5.57 -0.77 -36.26
C PRO A 252 -6.78 -0.88 -37.20
N VAL A 253 -6.55 -0.88 -38.52
CA VAL A 253 -7.63 -0.95 -39.54
C VAL A 253 -8.55 -2.15 -39.34
N TRP A 254 -8.00 -3.26 -38.85
CA TRP A 254 -8.75 -4.49 -38.57
C TRP A 254 -9.61 -4.40 -37.30
N ALA A 255 -9.32 -3.49 -36.36
CA ALA A 255 -10.00 -3.35 -35.07
C ALA A 255 -11.30 -2.51 -35.19
N THR A 256 -12.14 -2.86 -36.15
CA THR A 256 -13.44 -2.22 -36.38
C THR A 256 -14.36 -2.34 -35.16
N HIS A 257 -15.42 -1.52 -35.09
CA HIS A 257 -16.43 -1.62 -34.03
C HIS A 257 -16.96 -3.05 -33.88
N GLY A 258 -17.31 -3.73 -34.98
CA GLY A 258 -17.79 -5.11 -34.95
C GLY A 258 -16.77 -6.13 -34.41
N VAL A 259 -15.48 -5.96 -34.71
CA VAL A 259 -14.41 -6.80 -34.15
C VAL A 259 -14.29 -6.60 -32.64
N ARG A 260 -14.29 -5.35 -32.18
CA ARG A 260 -14.20 -5.02 -30.75
C ARG A 260 -15.42 -5.52 -29.97
N THR A 261 -16.63 -5.35 -30.51
CA THR A 261 -17.85 -5.93 -29.91
C THR A 261 -17.76 -7.45 -29.82
N LYS A 262 -17.21 -8.13 -30.85
CA LYS A 262 -17.04 -9.59 -30.83
C LYS A 262 -15.97 -10.03 -29.83
N LEU A 263 -14.92 -9.24 -29.63
CA LEU A 263 -13.88 -9.45 -28.63
C LEU A 263 -14.41 -9.28 -27.20
N ILE A 264 -15.24 -8.27 -26.96
CA ILE A 264 -15.94 -8.08 -25.67
C ILE A 264 -16.82 -9.29 -25.36
N LYS A 265 -17.66 -9.73 -26.32
CA LYS A 265 -18.52 -10.92 -26.15
C LYS A 265 -17.72 -12.20 -25.87
N LEU A 266 -16.55 -12.35 -26.50
CA LEU A 266 -15.64 -13.46 -26.20
C LEU A 266 -15.07 -13.34 -24.77
N SER A 267 -14.69 -12.15 -24.35
CA SER A 267 -14.19 -11.90 -22.99
C SER A 267 -15.26 -12.19 -21.92
N GLU A 268 -16.50 -11.80 -22.17
CA GLU A 268 -17.68 -12.11 -21.35
C GLU A 268 -17.93 -13.62 -21.25
N LEU A 269 -17.89 -14.33 -22.39
CA LEU A 269 -18.00 -15.79 -22.42
C LEU A 269 -16.90 -16.47 -21.58
N LEU A 270 -15.67 -15.98 -21.66
CA LEU A 270 -14.55 -16.53 -20.90
C LEU A 270 -14.69 -16.26 -19.40
N LEU A 271 -15.13 -15.06 -19.00
CA LEU A 271 -15.45 -14.75 -17.61
C LEU A 271 -16.57 -15.63 -17.05
N GLN A 272 -17.62 -15.87 -17.84
CA GLN A 272 -18.68 -16.81 -17.48
C GLN A 272 -18.15 -18.24 -17.34
N ALA A 273 -17.18 -18.65 -18.15
CA ALA A 273 -16.53 -19.95 -17.99
C ALA A 273 -15.64 -20.01 -16.75
N GLU A 274 -14.93 -18.93 -16.41
CA GLU A 274 -14.07 -18.88 -15.23
C GLU A 274 -14.87 -19.01 -13.92
N PHE A 275 -16.03 -18.35 -13.82
CA PHE A 275 -16.77 -18.23 -12.55
C PHE A 275 -18.16 -18.88 -12.54
N GLY A 276 -18.80 -19.07 -13.69
CA GLY A 276 -20.23 -19.41 -13.80
C GLY A 276 -20.54 -20.83 -14.29
N PHE A 277 -20.37 -21.10 -15.59
CA PHE A 277 -21.01 -22.22 -16.33
C PHE A 277 -21.17 -23.55 -15.57
N HIS A 278 -20.08 -24.25 -15.29
CA HIS A 278 -20.11 -25.57 -14.66
C HIS A 278 -19.71 -25.50 -13.19
N LYS A 279 -20.49 -26.16 -12.34
CA LYS A 279 -20.31 -26.20 -10.87
C LYS A 279 -20.16 -24.79 -10.26
N GLN A 280 -21.00 -23.84 -10.70
CA GLN A 280 -20.99 -22.43 -10.26
C GLN A 280 -20.83 -22.29 -8.76
N ILE A 281 -21.68 -22.94 -7.95
CA ILE A 281 -21.66 -22.81 -6.49
C ILE A 281 -20.29 -23.19 -5.91
N GLN A 282 -19.65 -24.24 -6.43
CA GLN A 282 -18.33 -24.67 -5.95
C GLN A 282 -17.25 -23.65 -6.34
N LYS A 283 -17.31 -23.11 -7.56
CA LYS A 283 -16.40 -22.03 -7.99
C LYS A 283 -16.60 -20.76 -7.20
N SER A 284 -17.84 -20.32 -7.01
CA SER A 284 -18.18 -19.18 -6.17
C SER A 284 -17.62 -19.35 -4.76
N ARG A 285 -17.76 -20.52 -4.14
CA ARG A 285 -17.17 -20.80 -2.81
C ARG A 285 -15.64 -20.68 -2.77
N LEU A 286 -14.95 -20.99 -3.86
CA LEU A 286 -13.49 -20.95 -3.97
C LEU A 286 -12.94 -19.61 -4.45
N GLN A 287 -13.79 -18.70 -4.95
CA GLN A 287 -13.39 -17.42 -5.54
C GLN A 287 -14.15 -16.28 -4.84
N GLY A 288 -15.18 -15.69 -5.47
CA GLY A 288 -15.90 -14.51 -4.94
C GLY A 288 -16.58 -14.71 -3.58
N GLY A 289 -16.86 -15.96 -3.19
CA GLY A 289 -17.40 -16.32 -1.89
C GLY A 289 -16.43 -16.05 -0.72
N ILE A 290 -15.12 -15.99 -0.98
CA ILE A 290 -14.12 -15.61 0.03
C ILE A 290 -14.28 -14.14 0.38
N LEU A 291 -14.37 -13.27 -0.63
CA LEU A 291 -14.65 -11.84 -0.44
C LEU A 291 -16.02 -11.63 0.21
N LEU A 292 -17.06 -12.33 -0.26
CA LEU A 292 -18.39 -12.25 0.34
C LEU A 292 -18.39 -12.65 1.83
N LYS A 293 -17.66 -13.72 2.20
CA LYS A 293 -17.50 -14.14 3.59
C LYS A 293 -16.82 -13.04 4.43
N THR A 294 -15.80 -12.38 3.90
CA THR A 294 -15.12 -11.26 4.56
C THR A 294 -16.07 -10.08 4.76
N ILE A 295 -16.83 -9.70 3.74
CA ILE A 295 -17.85 -8.62 3.83
C ILE A 295 -18.90 -8.96 4.90
N LEU A 296 -19.43 -10.19 4.90
CA LEU A 296 -20.39 -10.64 5.90
C LEU A 296 -19.81 -10.65 7.32
N LYS A 297 -18.51 -10.94 7.47
CA LYS A 297 -17.81 -10.82 8.75
C LYS A 297 -17.79 -9.37 9.23
N HIS A 298 -17.40 -8.41 8.38
CA HIS A 298 -17.42 -6.99 8.76
C HIS A 298 -18.83 -6.52 9.14
N ILE A 299 -19.85 -6.92 8.37
CA ILE A 299 -21.26 -6.63 8.71
C ILE A 299 -21.62 -7.20 10.07
N SER A 300 -21.21 -8.44 10.36
CA SER A 300 -21.46 -9.07 11.66
C SER A 300 -20.74 -8.34 12.81
N ASP A 301 -19.48 -7.97 12.61
CA ASP A 301 -18.69 -7.24 13.61
C ASP A 301 -19.25 -5.84 13.86
N ALA A 302 -19.75 -5.16 12.84
CA ALA A 302 -20.39 -3.84 12.95
C ALA A 302 -21.72 -3.84 13.71
N ARG A 303 -22.26 -5.01 14.08
CA ARG A 303 -23.41 -5.12 15.00
C ARG A 303 -23.00 -4.90 16.46
N LYS A 304 -21.71 -5.06 16.79
CA LYS A 304 -21.21 -4.90 18.17
C LYS A 304 -21.17 -3.41 18.52
N PRO A 305 -21.65 -2.99 19.70
CA PRO A 305 -21.63 -1.58 20.11
C PRO A 305 -20.23 -0.96 20.15
N SER A 306 -19.19 -1.78 20.38
CA SER A 306 -17.78 -1.35 20.42
C SER A 306 -17.13 -1.18 19.04
N HIS A 307 -17.81 -1.53 17.94
CA HIS A 307 -17.22 -1.45 16.61
C HIS A 307 -17.22 -0.01 16.10
N GLN A 308 -16.03 0.55 15.88
CA GLN A 308 -15.85 1.95 15.47
C GLN A 308 -15.77 2.14 13.94
N GLN A 309 -15.40 1.08 13.20
CA GLN A 309 -15.26 1.15 11.75
C GLN A 309 -16.65 1.26 11.08
N LYS A 310 -16.81 2.33 10.30
CA LYS A 310 -18.05 2.71 9.61
C LYS A 310 -18.06 2.27 8.15
N MET A 311 -16.90 2.23 7.51
CA MET A 311 -16.79 1.96 6.07
C MET A 311 -15.56 1.09 5.77
N VAL A 312 -15.75 0.11 4.88
CA VAL A 312 -14.66 -0.65 4.27
C VAL A 312 -14.72 -0.49 2.75
N MET A 313 -13.60 -0.21 2.11
CA MET A 313 -13.53 -0.07 0.65
C MET A 313 -12.51 -1.04 0.06
N TYR A 314 -12.89 -1.69 -1.03
CA TYR A 314 -12.05 -2.62 -1.78
C TYR A 314 -11.87 -2.13 -3.22
N SER A 315 -10.65 -1.73 -3.58
CA SER A 315 -10.27 -1.40 -4.95
C SER A 315 -9.77 -2.66 -5.67
N ALA A 316 -10.47 -3.07 -6.71
CA ALA A 316 -10.29 -4.39 -7.31
C ALA A 316 -10.37 -4.39 -8.84
N HIS A 317 -10.32 -5.58 -9.43
CA HIS A 317 -10.36 -5.80 -10.88
C HIS A 317 -11.74 -6.26 -11.35
N ALA A 318 -11.98 -6.25 -12.66
CA ALA A 318 -13.21 -6.78 -13.24
C ALA A 318 -13.51 -8.24 -12.82
N PRO A 319 -12.53 -9.18 -12.82
CA PRO A 319 -12.77 -10.56 -12.36
C PRO A 319 -13.25 -10.64 -10.91
N THR A 320 -12.78 -9.75 -10.02
CA THR A 320 -13.21 -9.67 -8.62
C THR A 320 -14.69 -9.32 -8.51
N ILE A 321 -15.13 -8.31 -9.28
CA ILE A 321 -16.54 -7.91 -9.33
C ILE A 321 -17.41 -9.03 -9.90
N VAL A 322 -16.99 -9.65 -11.00
CA VAL A 322 -17.73 -10.77 -11.62
C VAL A 322 -17.85 -11.95 -10.66
N ALA A 323 -16.76 -12.36 -10.01
CA ALA A 323 -16.79 -13.48 -9.08
C ALA A 323 -17.71 -13.19 -7.87
N LEU A 324 -17.72 -11.95 -7.36
CA LEU A 324 -18.64 -11.53 -6.31
C LEU A 324 -20.10 -11.58 -6.78
N GLN A 325 -20.39 -11.06 -7.98
CA GLN A 325 -21.72 -11.12 -8.58
C GLN A 325 -22.19 -12.56 -8.83
N MET A 326 -21.27 -13.48 -9.20
CA MET A 326 -21.56 -14.91 -9.36
C MET A 326 -21.83 -15.60 -8.02
N ALA A 327 -21.16 -15.19 -6.95
CA ALA A 327 -21.40 -15.69 -5.59
C ALA A 327 -22.75 -15.22 -5.04
N LEU A 328 -23.17 -14.01 -5.41
CA LEU A 328 -24.48 -13.44 -5.08
C LEU A 328 -25.60 -13.90 -6.03
N ASN A 329 -25.26 -14.59 -7.11
CA ASN A 329 -26.17 -14.98 -8.19
C ASN A 329 -26.91 -13.79 -8.85
N VAL A 330 -26.20 -12.68 -9.05
CA VAL A 330 -26.72 -11.43 -9.68
C VAL A 330 -25.95 -11.02 -10.94
N PHE A 331 -25.04 -11.86 -11.43
CA PHE A 331 -24.26 -11.55 -12.62
C PHE A 331 -25.15 -11.52 -13.87
N ASN A 332 -25.10 -10.41 -14.61
CA ASN A 332 -25.96 -10.16 -15.78
C ASN A 332 -25.34 -10.63 -17.11
N GLY A 333 -24.19 -11.30 -17.07
CA GLY A 333 -23.51 -11.78 -18.26
C GLY A 333 -22.54 -10.78 -18.90
N LYS A 334 -22.49 -9.52 -18.44
CA LYS A 334 -21.70 -8.45 -19.07
C LYS A 334 -20.45 -8.10 -18.27
N LEU A 335 -19.42 -7.62 -18.97
CA LEU A 335 -18.21 -7.10 -18.32
C LEU A 335 -18.56 -5.85 -17.49
N PRO A 336 -18.20 -5.79 -16.19
CA PRO A 336 -18.43 -4.59 -15.38
C PRO A 336 -17.65 -3.39 -15.94
N PRO A 337 -18.25 -2.21 -16.16
CA PRO A 337 -17.51 -1.04 -16.64
C PRO A 337 -16.47 -0.53 -15.61
N TYR A 338 -15.56 0.34 -16.03
CA TYR A 338 -14.66 1.04 -15.10
C TYR A 338 -15.45 1.77 -14.02
N SER A 339 -14.91 1.83 -12.80
CA SER A 339 -15.59 2.39 -11.62
C SER A 339 -16.89 1.70 -11.21
N ALA A 340 -17.28 0.56 -11.82
CA ALA A 340 -18.44 -0.20 -11.36
C ALA A 340 -18.27 -0.62 -9.91
N CYS A 341 -19.31 -0.44 -9.09
CA CYS A 341 -19.24 -0.66 -7.66
C CYS A 341 -20.45 -1.44 -7.11
N HIS A 342 -20.23 -2.13 -6.00
CA HIS A 342 -21.26 -2.78 -5.21
C HIS A 342 -21.23 -2.24 -3.78
N PHE A 343 -22.39 -1.83 -3.29
CA PHE A 343 -22.58 -1.36 -1.93
C PHE A 343 -23.24 -2.44 -1.09
N PHE A 344 -22.66 -2.72 0.07
CA PHE A 344 -23.23 -3.55 1.11
C PHE A 344 -23.48 -2.67 2.33
N GLU A 345 -24.74 -2.48 2.68
CA GLU A 345 -25.16 -1.50 3.67
C GLU A 345 -25.87 -2.21 4.83
N LEU A 346 -25.45 -1.92 6.06
CA LEU A 346 -26.08 -2.42 7.28
C LEU A 346 -26.95 -1.34 7.90
N TYR A 347 -28.23 -1.64 8.11
CA TYR A 347 -29.20 -0.76 8.73
C TYR A 347 -29.68 -1.30 10.07
N GLN A 348 -29.87 -0.41 11.03
CA GLN A 348 -30.61 -0.68 12.26
C GLN A 348 -32.04 -0.16 12.12
N GLU A 349 -33.00 -1.07 12.30
CA GLU A 349 -34.44 -0.80 12.33
C GLU A 349 -34.88 -0.24 13.70
N LYS A 350 -36.02 0.45 13.75
CA LYS A 350 -36.55 1.03 15.01
C LYS A 350 -36.89 -0.01 16.09
N ASN A 351 -37.26 -1.24 15.71
CA ASN A 351 -37.55 -2.34 16.65
C ASN A 351 -36.28 -3.04 17.17
N GLY A 352 -35.09 -2.52 16.85
CA GLY A 352 -33.82 -3.15 17.18
C GLY A 352 -33.39 -4.26 16.23
N GLN A 353 -34.22 -4.66 15.26
CA GLN A 353 -33.78 -5.57 14.19
C GLN A 353 -32.74 -4.89 13.30
N VAL A 354 -31.97 -5.72 12.61
CA VAL A 354 -30.90 -5.30 11.72
C VAL A 354 -31.21 -5.86 10.33
N SER A 355 -31.11 -5.01 9.32
CA SER A 355 -31.29 -5.41 7.92
C SER A 355 -30.04 -5.07 7.11
N ALA A 356 -29.72 -5.88 6.11
CA ALA A 356 -28.61 -5.66 5.19
C ALA A 356 -29.14 -5.49 3.77
N SER A 357 -28.57 -4.55 3.02
CA SER A 357 -28.89 -4.31 1.60
C SER A 357 -27.65 -4.48 0.74
N CYS A 358 -27.80 -5.04 -0.45
CA CYS A 358 -26.76 -5.12 -1.47
C CYS A 358 -27.28 -4.47 -2.76
N THR A 359 -26.62 -3.41 -3.22
CA THR A 359 -27.02 -2.69 -4.44
C THR A 359 -25.85 -2.57 -5.42
N PRO A 360 -26.02 -3.02 -6.68
CA PRO A 360 -25.07 -2.73 -7.74
C PRO A 360 -25.32 -1.32 -8.30
N GLU A 361 -24.26 -0.58 -8.62
CA GLU A 361 -24.39 0.70 -9.30
C GLU A 361 -23.36 0.85 -10.42
N GLN A 362 -23.80 1.38 -11.55
CA GLN A 362 -22.98 1.67 -12.71
C GLN A 362 -23.00 3.19 -12.93
N LEU A 363 -21.86 3.84 -12.68
CA LEU A 363 -21.68 5.23 -13.07
C LEU A 363 -21.54 5.24 -14.60
N LEU A 364 -22.57 5.71 -15.31
CA LEU A 364 -22.52 5.93 -16.76
C LEU A 364 -21.44 6.99 -17.06
N GLU A 365 -20.65 6.78 -18.13
CA GLU A 365 -19.66 7.75 -18.61
C GLU A 365 -20.30 9.13 -18.79
N LEU A 366 -20.00 10.07 -17.89
CA LEU A 366 -20.37 11.47 -18.02
C LEU A 366 -19.44 12.13 -19.07
N ARG A 367 -19.72 11.92 -20.35
CA ARG A 367 -19.17 12.76 -21.43
C ARG A 367 -20.00 14.05 -21.57
N SER A 368 -19.58 15.12 -20.89
CA SER A 368 -19.88 16.55 -21.18
C SER A 368 -19.29 17.37 -20.01
N LEU A 369 -18.37 18.32 -20.10
CA LEU A 369 -18.05 19.38 -21.06
C LEU A 369 -16.62 19.84 -20.76
N PHE A 370 -15.65 19.67 -21.65
CA PHE A 370 -14.48 20.56 -21.76
C PHE A 370 -13.90 20.45 -23.18
N SER A 371 -14.53 21.16 -24.10
CA SER A 371 -14.02 21.41 -25.44
C SER A 371 -14.07 22.91 -25.68
N SER A 372 -13.08 23.63 -25.16
CA SER A 372 -12.68 24.91 -25.75
C SER A 372 -11.20 25.16 -25.44
N SER A 373 -10.35 24.94 -26.44
CA SER A 373 -9.06 25.63 -26.49
C SER A 373 -8.96 26.29 -27.87
N ALA A 374 -8.94 27.61 -27.82
CA ALA A 374 -8.78 28.49 -28.95
C ALA A 374 -7.39 28.30 -29.55
N ARG A 375 -7.33 28.23 -30.89
CA ARG A 375 -6.10 28.33 -31.66
C ARG A 375 -5.61 29.77 -31.60
N MET A 376 -4.43 30.00 -31.05
CA MET A 376 -3.65 31.20 -31.36
C MET A 376 -2.54 30.79 -32.32
N GLY A 377 -2.64 31.28 -33.56
CA GLY A 377 -1.57 31.21 -34.55
C GLY A 377 -0.52 32.27 -34.22
N VAL A 378 0.74 31.84 -34.15
CA VAL A 378 1.89 32.74 -34.10
C VAL A 378 2.57 32.67 -35.46
N THR A 379 2.58 33.80 -36.16
CA THR A 379 3.25 34.01 -37.44
C THR A 379 4.74 34.25 -37.23
N TRP A 380 5.55 33.57 -38.04
CA TRP A 380 6.98 33.81 -38.17
C TRP A 380 7.24 35.00 -39.09
N LEU A 381 8.20 35.85 -38.72
CA LEU A 381 8.88 36.80 -39.61
C LEU A 381 10.39 36.53 -39.54
N PRO A 382 11.09 36.42 -40.68
CA PRO A 382 12.55 36.37 -40.73
C PRO A 382 13.13 37.75 -41.09
N ASN A 383 14.25 38.17 -40.51
CA ASN A 383 15.41 38.73 -41.23
C ASN A 383 16.62 39.08 -40.33
N PRO A 384 17.80 39.44 -40.88
CA PRO A 384 19.06 38.73 -40.59
C PRO A 384 20.10 39.63 -39.90
N SER A 385 21.31 39.08 -39.67
CA SER A 385 22.65 39.70 -39.80
C SER A 385 23.62 39.18 -38.73
N ARG A 386 24.57 38.31 -39.11
CA ARG A 386 26.03 38.56 -39.25
C ARG A 386 26.77 38.76 -37.92
N ILE A 387 27.49 37.74 -37.46
CA ILE A 387 28.95 37.53 -37.64
C ILE A 387 29.77 38.67 -37.03
N LEU A 388 30.34 38.44 -35.85
CA LEU A 388 31.70 38.84 -35.47
C LEU A 388 32.07 38.16 -34.12
N CYS A 389 33.37 37.98 -33.87
CA CYS A 389 34.00 37.35 -32.69
C CYS A 389 34.39 35.86 -32.81
N PHE A 390 34.91 35.46 -33.97
CA PHE A 390 35.91 34.39 -34.07
C PHE A 390 37.28 34.92 -33.61
N SER A 391 37.54 34.88 -32.30
CA SER A 391 38.91 34.97 -31.75
C SER A 391 39.00 34.74 -30.23
N PHE A 392 37.88 34.58 -29.52
CA PHE A 392 37.89 34.26 -28.08
C PHE A 392 37.72 32.77 -27.73
N HIS A 393 37.49 31.91 -28.73
CA HIS A 393 37.25 30.46 -28.50
C HIS A 393 38.53 29.62 -28.36
N ILE A 394 39.69 30.11 -28.80
CA ILE A 394 40.93 29.28 -28.78
C ILE A 394 41.63 29.32 -27.40
N ILE A 395 41.38 30.34 -26.57
CA ILE A 395 41.96 30.43 -25.22
C ILE A 395 41.07 29.75 -24.16
N LEU A 396 39.76 29.62 -24.40
CA LEU A 396 38.86 28.86 -23.52
C LEU A 396 38.96 27.33 -23.71
N ILE A 397 39.44 26.87 -24.88
CA ILE A 397 39.69 25.45 -25.17
C ILE A 397 40.96 24.93 -24.48
N LEU A 398 41.88 25.81 -24.06
CA LEU A 398 43.12 25.43 -23.35
C LEU A 398 43.02 25.51 -21.82
N LEU A 399 41.85 25.89 -21.28
CA LEU A 399 41.54 25.91 -19.83
C LEU A 399 40.38 24.97 -19.47
N GLN A 400 40.01 24.02 -20.33
CA GLN A 400 39.27 22.84 -19.89
C GLN A 400 40.25 21.92 -19.15
N GLN A 401 40.45 22.18 -17.86
CA GLN A 401 40.67 21.06 -16.96
C GLN A 401 39.42 20.19 -17.11
N THR A 402 39.53 19.08 -17.86
CA THR A 402 38.55 18.02 -17.83
C THR A 402 38.58 17.45 -16.41
N THR A 403 37.84 18.06 -15.50
CA THR A 403 37.40 17.37 -14.30
C THR A 403 36.61 16.20 -14.84
N ALA A 404 37.15 14.99 -14.67
CA ALA A 404 36.49 13.78 -15.10
C ALA A 404 35.15 13.74 -14.35
N GLU A 405 34.05 14.06 -15.03
CA GLU A 405 32.75 14.27 -14.38
C GLU A 405 32.18 12.88 -14.04
N ARG A 406 31.92 12.64 -12.76
CA ARG A 406 31.26 11.42 -12.29
C ARG A 406 29.75 11.56 -12.52
N GLU A 407 29.07 10.47 -12.88
CA GLU A 407 27.66 10.49 -13.23
C GLU A 407 26.80 9.75 -12.20
N LEU A 408 25.75 10.38 -11.67
CA LEU A 408 24.81 9.71 -10.77
C LEU A 408 23.92 8.73 -11.57
N LYS A 409 23.88 7.46 -11.15
CA LYS A 409 23.15 6.39 -11.85
C LYS A 409 21.94 5.87 -11.11
N PHE A 410 21.97 5.83 -9.78
CA PHE A 410 20.90 5.24 -8.98
C PHE A 410 20.90 5.78 -7.56
N VAL A 411 19.71 5.90 -6.97
CA VAL A 411 19.54 6.38 -5.59
C VAL A 411 18.60 5.46 -4.81
N VAL A 412 19.02 5.06 -3.62
CA VAL A 412 18.12 4.45 -2.62
C VAL A 412 17.90 5.42 -1.48
N VAL A 413 16.65 5.59 -1.07
CA VAL A 413 16.22 6.47 0.02
C VAL A 413 15.48 5.63 1.07
N VAL A 414 15.87 5.74 2.34
CA VAL A 414 15.17 5.11 3.48
C VAL A 414 14.87 6.19 4.50
N PHE A 415 13.59 6.41 4.85
CA PHE A 415 13.23 7.45 5.81
C PHE A 415 12.26 6.97 6.90
N ARG A 416 12.35 7.61 8.07
CA ARG A 416 11.36 7.52 9.15
C ARG A 416 10.12 8.34 8.77
N HIS A 417 8.94 7.86 9.14
CA HIS A 417 7.72 8.67 9.08
C HIS A 417 7.86 10.03 9.79
N GLY A 418 6.92 10.93 9.52
CA GLY A 418 6.89 12.25 10.14
C GLY A 418 6.38 12.21 11.58
N ASP A 419 6.28 13.40 12.15
CA ASP A 419 5.66 13.66 13.44
C ASP A 419 4.27 13.02 13.57
N ARG A 420 4.00 12.47 14.74
CA ARG A 420 2.82 11.64 15.01
C ARG A 420 2.35 11.79 16.45
N THR A 421 1.13 11.30 16.70
CA THR A 421 0.62 11.12 18.05
C THR A 421 1.35 9.96 18.77
N PRO A 422 1.30 9.89 20.12
CA PRO A 422 1.83 8.76 20.89
C PRO A 422 1.28 7.43 20.38
N ILE A 423 2.04 6.33 20.47
CA ILE A 423 1.53 4.99 20.10
C ILE A 423 0.71 4.38 21.24
N VAL A 424 1.03 4.73 22.49
CA VAL A 424 0.53 4.14 23.72
C VAL A 424 0.80 5.13 24.86
N ASN A 425 0.04 5.01 25.95
CA ASN A 425 0.28 5.75 27.19
C ASN A 425 0.82 4.84 28.29
N PHE A 426 1.50 5.45 29.25
CA PHE A 426 1.84 4.81 30.52
C PHE A 426 0.70 4.98 31.55
N PRO A 427 0.59 4.11 32.58
CA PRO A 427 -0.57 4.06 33.48
C PRO A 427 -0.98 5.37 34.16
N THR A 428 -0.02 6.22 34.52
CA THR A 428 -0.25 7.50 35.22
C THR A 428 -0.23 8.71 34.30
N ASP A 429 -0.27 8.50 32.99
CA ASP A 429 -0.27 9.59 32.02
C ASP A 429 -1.50 10.50 32.19
N LEU A 430 -1.31 11.80 31.94
CA LEU A 430 -2.35 12.82 32.15
C LEU A 430 -3.38 12.81 31.03
N HIS A 431 -2.97 12.42 29.83
CA HIS A 431 -3.78 12.53 28.64
C HIS A 431 -4.32 11.17 28.21
N LYS A 432 -5.40 11.16 27.44
CA LYS A 432 -6.00 9.93 26.89
C LYS A 432 -6.02 9.99 25.37
N GLU A 433 -6.14 8.82 24.75
CA GLU A 433 -6.26 8.72 23.29
C GLU A 433 -7.36 9.62 22.71
N SER A 434 -8.48 9.78 23.43
CA SER A 434 -9.61 10.62 23.02
C SER A 434 -9.29 12.11 22.92
N GLU A 435 -8.22 12.59 23.54
CA GLU A 435 -7.77 13.98 23.46
C GLU A 435 -6.92 14.25 22.21
N TRP A 436 -6.38 13.19 21.60
CA TRP A 436 -5.71 13.28 20.33
C TRP A 436 -6.76 13.26 19.22
N PRO A 437 -6.87 14.29 18.36
CA PRO A 437 -7.92 14.35 17.33
C PRO A 437 -7.86 13.16 16.38
N GLN A 438 -6.68 12.56 16.30
CA GLN A 438 -6.36 11.41 15.50
C GLN A 438 -6.29 10.08 16.25
N GLY A 439 -6.48 10.04 17.57
CA GLY A 439 -6.11 8.87 18.36
C GLY A 439 -4.61 8.55 18.25
N PHE A 440 -4.20 7.35 18.68
CA PHE A 440 -2.80 6.99 18.82
C PHE A 440 -2.13 6.46 17.54
N GLY A 441 -0.83 6.73 17.43
CA GLY A 441 0.06 6.23 16.39
C GLY A 441 -0.16 6.81 15.00
N GLN A 442 -0.90 7.93 14.91
CA GLN A 442 -1.34 8.55 13.66
C GLN A 442 -0.48 9.75 13.26
N LEU A 443 -0.28 9.94 11.96
CA LEU A 443 0.50 11.05 11.41
C LEU A 443 -0.22 12.38 11.64
N THR A 444 0.50 13.37 12.15
CA THR A 444 -0.06 14.71 12.38
C THR A 444 0.09 15.58 11.12
N LYS A 445 -0.50 16.78 11.14
CA LYS A 445 -0.26 17.77 10.06
C LYS A 445 1.20 18.19 9.98
N THR A 446 1.87 18.32 11.13
CA THR A 446 3.30 18.59 11.22
C THR A 446 4.08 17.49 10.50
N GLY A 447 3.72 16.22 10.73
CA GLY A 447 4.34 15.08 10.04
C GLY A 447 4.11 15.09 8.54
N MET A 448 2.90 15.43 8.07
CA MET A 448 2.61 15.58 6.63
C MET A 448 3.51 16.67 6.01
N GLN A 449 3.63 17.82 6.67
CA GLN A 449 4.45 18.95 6.21
C GLN A 449 5.94 18.60 6.17
N GLN A 450 6.47 17.93 7.20
CA GLN A 450 7.87 17.48 7.24
C GLN A 450 8.22 16.58 6.04
N LEU A 451 7.33 15.65 5.68
CA LEU A 451 7.58 14.75 4.56
C LEU A 451 7.39 15.42 3.22
N PHE A 452 6.43 16.34 3.11
CA PHE A 452 6.30 17.19 1.93
C PHE A 452 7.59 17.99 1.68
N GLU A 453 8.18 18.59 2.72
CA GLU A 453 9.46 19.31 2.64
C GLU A 453 10.62 18.38 2.28
N LEU A 454 10.67 17.17 2.85
CA LEU A 454 11.65 16.16 2.45
C LEU A 454 11.52 15.81 0.95
N GLY A 455 10.28 15.68 0.45
CA GLY A 455 9.99 15.46 -0.97
C GLY A 455 10.47 16.61 -1.85
N GLN A 456 10.26 17.86 -1.43
CA GLN A 456 10.76 19.05 -2.12
C GLN A 456 12.29 19.12 -2.12
N TYR A 457 12.92 18.78 -0.99
CA TYR A 457 14.37 18.68 -0.89
C TYR A 457 14.92 17.63 -1.87
N THR A 458 14.35 16.42 -1.88
CA THR A 458 14.72 15.38 -2.84
C THR A 458 14.54 15.87 -4.28
N ARG A 459 13.42 16.53 -4.60
CA ARG A 459 13.15 17.07 -5.94
C ARG A 459 14.22 18.07 -6.37
N LYS A 460 14.65 18.94 -5.46
CA LYS A 460 15.72 19.92 -5.71
C LYS A 460 17.06 19.22 -5.93
N ARG A 461 17.44 18.31 -5.03
CA ARG A 461 18.71 17.57 -5.06
C ARG A 461 18.88 16.76 -6.36
N TYR A 462 17.81 16.11 -6.82
CA TYR A 462 17.85 15.22 -7.99
C TYR A 462 17.16 15.80 -9.22
N SER A 463 17.08 17.12 -9.33
CA SER A 463 16.36 17.82 -10.41
C SER A 463 16.91 17.52 -11.81
N ASN A 464 18.23 17.32 -11.93
CA ASN A 464 18.90 16.93 -13.19
C ASN A 464 18.92 15.41 -13.43
N PHE A 465 18.53 14.62 -12.43
CA PHE A 465 18.57 13.15 -12.48
C PHE A 465 17.19 12.54 -12.73
N LEU A 466 16.17 13.00 -12.00
CA LEU A 466 14.78 12.60 -12.15
C LEU A 466 14.02 13.52 -13.10
N ASN A 467 13.18 12.93 -13.97
CA ASN A 467 12.28 13.70 -14.81
C ASN A 467 11.38 14.65 -14.00
N SER A 468 10.98 15.76 -14.62
CA SER A 468 10.09 16.76 -14.01
C SER A 468 8.68 16.26 -13.74
N THR A 469 8.27 15.21 -14.45
CA THR A 469 7.02 14.48 -14.27
C THR A 469 7.30 13.12 -13.68
N TYR A 470 6.35 12.59 -12.90
CA TYR A 470 6.45 11.21 -12.38
C TYR A 470 6.56 10.21 -13.54
N ASN A 471 7.55 9.34 -13.50
CA ASN A 471 7.69 8.22 -14.43
C ASN A 471 7.84 6.92 -13.62
N ARG A 472 6.86 6.03 -13.75
CA ARG A 472 6.84 4.71 -13.12
C ARG A 472 8.09 3.88 -13.39
N GLN A 473 8.71 4.00 -14.57
CA GLN A 473 9.89 3.21 -14.91
C GLN A 473 11.15 3.70 -14.18
N GLU A 474 11.17 4.99 -13.81
CA GLU A 474 12.31 5.62 -13.13
C GLU A 474 12.19 5.57 -11.60
N PHE A 475 10.97 5.58 -11.05
CA PHE A 475 10.73 5.69 -9.61
C PHE A 475 9.88 4.56 -9.00
N TYR A 476 10.31 4.01 -7.87
CA TYR A 476 9.56 3.04 -7.05
C TYR A 476 9.56 3.47 -5.59
N ILE A 477 8.46 3.24 -4.89
CA ILE A 477 8.33 3.49 -3.46
C ILE A 477 7.56 2.38 -2.76
N GLN A 478 8.08 1.97 -1.60
CA GLN A 478 7.45 0.99 -0.73
C GLN A 478 7.36 1.55 0.69
N SER A 479 6.30 1.22 1.40
CA SER A 479 6.09 1.56 2.80
C SER A 479 5.88 0.30 3.64
N THR A 480 6.18 0.36 4.94
CA THR A 480 5.57 -0.57 5.90
C THR A 480 4.05 -0.34 5.91
N ASP A 481 3.28 -1.35 6.31
CA ASP A 481 1.81 -1.31 6.28
C ASP A 481 1.21 -0.60 7.51
N TYR A 482 1.70 0.58 7.87
CA TYR A 482 1.16 1.44 8.93
C TYR A 482 0.64 2.75 8.35
N ASP A 483 -0.48 3.25 8.87
CA ASP A 483 -1.12 4.48 8.39
C ASP A 483 -0.12 5.63 8.30
N ARG A 484 0.65 5.86 9.38
CA ARG A 484 1.66 6.92 9.45
C ARG A 484 2.77 6.81 8.40
N THR A 485 3.20 5.61 8.02
CA THR A 485 4.28 5.42 7.02
C THR A 485 3.73 5.52 5.60
N ILE A 486 2.51 5.01 5.36
CA ILE A 486 1.82 5.16 4.07
C ILE A 486 1.50 6.64 3.81
N MET A 487 0.93 7.34 4.79
CA MET A 487 0.61 8.76 4.68
C MET A 487 1.87 9.63 4.57
N SER A 488 2.97 9.24 5.22
CA SER A 488 4.29 9.87 5.07
C SER A 488 4.80 9.74 3.63
N ALA A 489 4.72 8.53 3.04
CA ALA A 489 5.09 8.29 1.65
C ALA A 489 4.24 9.12 0.68
N GLN A 490 2.92 9.15 0.87
CA GLN A 490 2.01 9.97 0.06
C GLN A 490 2.33 11.47 0.15
N SER A 491 2.62 11.98 1.36
CA SER A 491 2.99 13.38 1.59
C SER A 491 4.33 13.72 0.93
N TYR A 492 5.33 12.84 1.07
CA TYR A 492 6.62 12.93 0.38
C TYR A 492 6.47 13.00 -1.15
N LEU A 493 5.63 12.14 -1.73
CA LEU A 493 5.37 12.13 -3.17
C LEU A 493 4.71 13.42 -3.66
N SER A 494 3.84 14.04 -2.85
CA SER A 494 3.22 15.31 -3.22
C SER A 494 4.23 16.48 -3.27
N GLY A 495 5.33 16.40 -2.53
CA GLY A 495 6.46 17.33 -2.63
C GLY A 495 7.46 16.98 -3.74
N LEU A 496 7.63 15.69 -4.02
CA LEU A 496 8.58 15.19 -5.03
C LEU A 496 8.04 15.30 -6.47
N PHE A 497 6.78 14.97 -6.70
CA PHE A 497 6.16 14.92 -8.02
C PHE A 497 4.84 15.72 -8.09
N PRO A 498 4.86 17.04 -7.83
CA PRO A 498 3.70 17.87 -8.09
C PRO A 498 3.31 17.75 -9.58
N PRO A 499 2.02 17.58 -9.92
CA PRO A 499 1.61 17.39 -11.31
C PRO A 499 1.91 18.65 -12.12
N THR A 500 2.58 18.47 -13.26
CA THR A 500 2.89 19.54 -14.21
C THR A 500 2.42 19.16 -15.61
N SER A 501 2.10 20.16 -16.43
CA SER A 501 1.77 19.98 -17.86
C SER A 501 0.77 18.85 -18.13
N SER A 502 1.21 17.76 -18.77
CA SER A 502 0.38 16.61 -19.13
C SER A 502 -0.01 15.72 -17.95
N GLN A 503 0.48 15.94 -16.72
CA GLN A 503 0.06 15.19 -15.52
C GLN A 503 -1.00 15.93 -14.70
N ILE A 504 -1.32 17.19 -15.02
CA ILE A 504 -2.45 17.88 -14.41
C ILE A 504 -3.75 17.24 -14.93
N TRP A 505 -4.43 16.49 -14.07
CA TRP A 505 -5.73 15.88 -14.36
C TRP A 505 -6.89 16.74 -13.86
N ASN A 506 -6.68 17.51 -12.79
CA ASN A 506 -7.62 18.46 -12.22
C ASN A 506 -6.91 19.80 -11.93
N PRO A 507 -7.32 20.92 -12.55
CA PRO A 507 -6.68 22.21 -12.35
C PRO A 507 -6.90 22.79 -10.94
N ASP A 508 -7.99 22.42 -10.26
CA ASP A 508 -8.32 22.89 -8.91
C ASP A 508 -7.66 22.04 -7.81
N LEU A 509 -7.05 20.92 -8.20
CA LEU A 509 -6.35 20.01 -7.29
C LEU A 509 -4.98 19.62 -7.88
N LEU A 510 -3.95 20.38 -7.50
CA LEU A 510 -2.56 20.15 -7.90
C LEU A 510 -1.90 18.98 -7.12
N TRP A 511 -2.55 17.83 -7.17
CA TRP A 511 -2.11 16.56 -6.63
C TRP A 511 -2.40 15.45 -7.63
N GLN A 512 -1.61 14.38 -7.66
CA GLN A 512 -1.87 13.20 -8.48
C GLN A 512 -1.64 11.92 -7.65
N PRO A 513 -2.44 10.86 -7.87
CA PRO A 513 -2.20 9.58 -7.19
C PRO A 513 -0.94 8.93 -7.73
N ILE A 514 -0.02 8.56 -6.84
CA ILE A 514 1.18 7.79 -7.14
C ILE A 514 1.16 6.54 -6.24
N PRO A 515 1.34 5.32 -6.79
CA PRO A 515 1.20 4.10 -6.02
C PRO A 515 2.26 4.00 -4.92
N VAL A 516 1.80 3.68 -3.71
CA VAL A 516 2.64 3.35 -2.55
C VAL A 516 2.42 1.88 -2.24
N HIS A 517 3.43 1.07 -2.50
CA HIS A 517 3.36 -0.39 -2.32
C HIS A 517 3.57 -0.73 -0.83
N THR A 518 2.86 -1.74 -0.31
CA THR A 518 3.07 -2.22 1.07
C THR A 518 3.21 -3.73 1.13
N LEU A 519 3.88 -4.21 2.17
CA LEU A 519 3.86 -5.62 2.57
C LEU A 519 3.03 -5.74 3.85
N GLN A 520 2.12 -6.72 3.89
CA GLN A 520 1.31 -6.96 5.08
C GLN A 520 2.19 -7.11 6.32
N LYS A 521 1.79 -6.48 7.43
CA LYS A 521 2.54 -6.45 8.70
C LYS A 521 3.08 -7.82 9.15
N SER A 522 2.26 -8.87 9.04
CA SER A 522 2.63 -10.24 9.47
C SER A 522 3.66 -10.93 8.57
N THR A 523 3.88 -10.40 7.37
CA THR A 523 4.77 -10.98 6.35
C THR A 523 5.93 -10.06 5.98
N ASP A 524 5.92 -8.81 6.46
CA ASP A 524 7.01 -7.87 6.21
C ASP A 524 8.26 -8.32 6.96
N ARG A 525 9.20 -8.88 6.18
CA ARG A 525 10.53 -9.29 6.64
C ARG A 525 11.61 -8.41 6.02
N ARG A 526 11.30 -7.13 5.75
CA ARG A 526 12.17 -6.24 4.97
C ARG A 526 12.32 -4.84 5.59
N LEU A 527 11.23 -4.22 6.05
CA LEU A 527 11.23 -2.82 6.47
C LEU A 527 10.75 -2.59 7.91
N HIS A 528 10.04 -3.55 8.50
CA HIS A 528 9.53 -3.45 9.87
C HIS A 528 10.46 -4.18 10.86
N PHE A 529 11.27 -3.40 11.59
CA PHE A 529 12.26 -3.91 12.55
C PHE A 529 11.82 -3.70 14.01
N PRO A 530 12.15 -4.63 14.92
CA PRO A 530 12.87 -5.88 14.69
C PRO A 530 12.03 -6.89 13.88
N LEU A 531 12.71 -7.70 13.05
CA LEU A 531 12.06 -8.69 12.20
C LEU A 531 11.40 -9.77 13.07
N PRO A 532 10.11 -10.10 12.82
CA PRO A 532 9.39 -11.07 13.62
C PRO A 532 9.83 -12.51 13.32
N ASP A 533 9.47 -13.43 14.21
CA ASP A 533 9.70 -14.88 14.10
C ASP A 533 11.20 -15.27 13.99
N CYS A 534 12.07 -14.80 14.87
CA CYS A 534 13.49 -15.19 14.87
C CYS A 534 13.98 -15.63 16.26
N PRO A 535 13.81 -16.92 16.62
CA PRO A 535 14.21 -17.44 17.94
C PRO A 535 15.65 -17.12 18.33
N ARG A 536 16.59 -17.22 17.37
CA ARG A 536 18.00 -16.87 17.64
C ARG A 536 18.19 -15.40 18.01
N PHE A 537 17.39 -14.50 17.42
CA PHE A 537 17.45 -13.09 17.79
C PHE A 537 16.90 -12.86 19.20
N ASP A 538 15.83 -13.56 19.58
CA ASP A 538 15.27 -13.50 20.95
C ASP A 538 16.31 -14.00 22.00
N GLU A 539 17.08 -15.04 21.67
CA GLU A 539 18.21 -15.50 22.50
C GLU A 539 19.28 -14.41 22.64
N LEU A 540 19.69 -13.79 21.53
CA LEU A 540 20.69 -12.71 21.54
C LEU A 540 20.23 -11.50 22.36
N GLN A 541 18.93 -11.21 22.37
CA GLN A 541 18.34 -10.18 23.22
C GLN A 541 18.53 -10.53 24.71
N ASN A 542 18.19 -11.74 25.12
CA ASN A 542 18.41 -12.21 26.49
C ASN A 542 19.91 -12.21 26.89
N GLU A 543 20.78 -12.68 26.00
CA GLU A 543 22.25 -12.63 26.20
C GLU A 543 22.72 -11.18 26.39
N THR A 544 22.17 -10.22 25.63
CA THR A 544 22.53 -8.80 25.75
C THR A 544 22.13 -8.22 27.09
N GLN A 545 20.93 -8.52 27.59
CA GLN A 545 20.46 -8.03 28.89
C GLN A 545 21.38 -8.50 30.04
N THR A 546 22.07 -9.63 29.89
CA THR A 546 22.99 -10.17 30.92
C THR A 546 24.46 -9.86 30.67
N SER A 547 24.79 -9.25 29.53
CA SER A 547 26.17 -8.90 29.16
C SER A 547 26.76 -7.80 30.04
N ILE A 548 28.07 -7.88 30.30
CA ILE A 548 28.78 -6.87 31.10
C ILE A 548 28.74 -5.49 30.43
N GLU A 549 28.78 -5.46 29.10
CA GLU A 549 28.73 -4.24 28.30
C GLU A 549 27.41 -3.49 28.47
N PHE A 550 26.29 -4.21 28.51
CA PHE A 550 24.98 -3.62 28.77
C PHE A 550 24.81 -3.24 30.24
N GLN A 551 25.18 -4.13 31.17
CA GLN A 551 25.07 -3.89 32.61
C GLN A 551 25.82 -2.64 33.05
N ASN A 552 27.03 -2.42 32.53
CA ASN A 552 27.82 -1.21 32.82
C ASN A 552 27.16 0.09 32.33
N ARG A 553 26.32 0.03 31.30
CA ARG A 553 25.63 1.21 30.73
C ARG A 553 24.32 1.52 31.43
N ILE A 554 23.60 0.49 31.90
CA ILE A 554 22.31 0.67 32.57
C ILE A 554 22.46 0.93 34.08
N GLN A 555 23.52 0.42 34.72
CA GLN A 555 23.75 0.54 36.15
C GLN A 555 23.68 1.99 36.68
N PRO A 556 24.23 3.02 35.99
CA PRO A 556 24.12 4.41 36.43
C PRO A 556 22.69 4.97 36.48
N TYR A 557 21.73 4.32 35.83
CA TYR A 557 20.34 4.76 35.76
C TYR A 557 19.42 4.01 36.74
N MET A 558 19.93 3.09 37.55
CA MET A 558 19.09 2.21 38.36
C MET A 558 18.19 2.94 39.37
N ASP A 559 18.71 3.98 40.03
CA ASP A 559 17.92 4.81 40.97
C ASP A 559 16.89 5.67 40.22
N PHE A 560 17.27 6.14 39.03
CA PHE A 560 16.37 6.85 38.13
C PHE A 560 15.20 5.94 37.69
N LEU A 561 15.48 4.70 37.28
CA LEU A 561 14.46 3.72 36.88
C LEU A 561 13.52 3.36 38.03
N GLN A 562 14.02 3.29 39.27
CA GLN A 562 13.16 3.11 40.46
C GLN A 562 12.19 4.27 40.64
N THR A 563 12.69 5.50 40.48
CA THR A 563 11.85 6.71 40.55
C THR A 563 10.80 6.71 39.43
N MET A 564 11.20 6.34 38.20
CA MET A 564 10.30 6.28 37.05
C MET A 564 9.24 5.19 37.20
N ALA A 565 9.54 4.05 37.81
CA ALA A 565 8.55 3.00 38.09
C ALA A 565 7.38 3.56 38.92
N VAL A 566 7.70 4.32 39.98
CA VAL A 566 6.68 4.98 40.82
C VAL A 566 5.91 6.04 40.03
N ASN A 567 6.63 6.92 39.33
CA ASN A 567 6.01 8.06 38.63
C ASN A 567 5.13 7.65 37.46
N THR A 568 5.49 6.58 36.74
CA THR A 568 4.77 6.09 35.55
C THR A 568 3.70 5.05 35.88
N GLY A 569 3.77 4.44 37.07
CA GLY A 569 2.93 3.31 37.46
C GLY A 569 3.33 1.98 36.80
N LEU A 570 4.52 1.91 36.18
CA LEU A 570 5.07 0.69 35.60
C LEU A 570 5.93 -0.07 36.60
N GLU A 571 6.10 -1.38 36.41
CA GLU A 571 6.98 -2.16 37.26
C GLU A 571 8.46 -1.88 36.94
N LEU A 572 9.31 -1.87 37.96
CA LEU A 572 10.76 -1.66 37.77
C LEU A 572 11.38 -2.68 36.80
N ASN A 573 10.94 -3.93 36.82
CA ASN A 573 11.43 -4.96 35.90
C ASN A 573 11.05 -4.66 34.44
N GLN A 574 9.90 -4.03 34.21
CA GLN A 574 9.50 -3.59 32.87
C GLN A 574 10.41 -2.45 32.37
N LEU A 575 10.82 -1.54 33.25
CA LEU A 575 11.69 -0.42 32.86
C LEU A 575 13.18 -0.80 32.71
N LYS A 576 13.64 -1.86 33.39
CA LYS A 576 15.02 -2.38 33.27
C LYS A 576 15.25 -3.15 31.97
N ILE A 577 14.25 -3.88 31.50
CA ILE A 577 14.32 -4.70 30.29
C ILE A 577 14.02 -3.80 29.09
N LEU A 578 15.06 -3.21 28.49
CA LEU A 578 14.90 -2.13 27.51
C LEU A 578 14.27 -2.54 26.17
N ASP A 579 14.28 -3.83 25.82
CA ASP A 579 13.77 -4.35 24.54
C ASP A 579 12.26 -4.68 24.56
N ASN A 580 11.60 -4.55 25.72
CA ASN A 580 10.13 -4.59 25.81
C ASN A 580 9.46 -3.23 25.45
N PHE A 581 10.27 -2.22 25.12
CA PHE A 581 9.89 -0.86 24.73
C PHE A 581 9.10 -0.05 25.76
N GLN A 582 8.91 -0.49 27.01
CA GLN A 582 8.09 0.25 27.99
C GLN A 582 8.69 1.63 28.31
N LEU A 583 9.98 1.67 28.64
CA LEU A 583 10.67 2.94 28.90
C LEU A 583 10.73 3.84 27.67
N TRP A 584 10.98 3.27 26.49
CA TRP A 584 10.94 4.01 25.23
C TRP A 584 9.55 4.61 25.01
N ASN A 585 8.49 3.82 25.15
CA ASN A 585 7.12 4.27 24.95
C ASN A 585 6.77 5.42 25.90
N THR A 586 7.17 5.34 27.18
CA THR A 586 7.00 6.46 28.12
C THR A 586 7.68 7.74 27.64
N TYR A 587 8.94 7.64 27.21
CA TYR A 587 9.66 8.77 26.62
C TYR A 587 8.94 9.32 25.39
N ASP A 588 8.52 8.43 24.48
CA ASP A 588 7.84 8.78 23.23
C ASP A 588 6.51 9.49 23.48
N THR A 589 5.72 9.03 24.47
CA THR A 589 4.48 9.70 24.89
C THR A 589 4.76 11.14 25.31
N LEU A 590 5.67 11.34 26.27
CA LEU A 590 6.03 12.66 26.77
C LEU A 590 6.62 13.56 25.67
N HIS A 591 7.43 13.00 24.78
CA HIS A 591 8.01 13.73 23.65
C HIS A 591 6.94 14.21 22.65
N CYS A 592 5.98 13.34 22.32
CA CYS A 592 4.87 13.73 21.47
C CYS A 592 4.01 14.82 22.12
N GLU A 593 3.73 14.69 23.43
CA GLU A 593 2.97 15.67 24.20
C GLU A 593 3.66 17.04 24.22
N ASP A 594 4.96 17.08 24.48
CA ASP A 594 5.77 18.29 24.49
C ASP A 594 5.72 19.02 23.14
N ILE A 595 5.94 18.29 22.03
CA ILE A 595 5.87 18.84 20.66
C ILE A 595 4.49 19.45 20.37
N HIS A 596 3.43 18.87 20.92
CA HIS A 596 2.05 19.30 20.70
C HIS A 596 1.52 20.25 21.78
N ASN A 597 2.39 20.72 22.69
CA ASN A 597 2.07 21.63 23.79
C ASN A 597 1.00 21.09 24.76
N TYR A 598 0.98 19.77 24.97
CA TYR A 598 0.21 19.15 26.03
C TYR A 598 0.92 19.37 27.39
N THR A 599 0.15 19.30 28.47
CA THR A 599 0.72 19.54 29.80
C THR A 599 1.42 18.29 30.28
N LEU A 600 2.74 18.35 30.44
CA LEU A 600 3.48 17.21 30.97
C LEU A 600 3.24 17.03 32.48
N PRO A 601 3.36 15.79 32.99
CA PRO A 601 3.39 15.54 34.43
C PRO A 601 4.46 16.39 35.13
N VAL A 602 4.18 16.85 36.36
CA VAL A 602 5.11 17.74 37.11
C VAL A 602 6.51 17.16 37.32
N TRP A 603 6.64 15.84 37.32
CA TRP A 603 7.91 15.13 37.46
C TRP A 603 8.70 15.05 36.14
N ALA A 604 8.07 15.26 34.99
CA ALA A 604 8.67 15.20 33.66
C ALA A 604 9.46 16.49 33.34
N THR A 605 10.42 16.80 34.22
CA THR A 605 11.34 17.93 34.03
C THR A 605 12.30 17.67 32.87
N LYS A 606 12.96 18.71 32.37
CA LYS A 606 13.96 18.59 31.30
C LYS A 606 15.05 17.55 31.60
N ASP A 607 15.58 17.51 32.83
CA ASP A 607 16.60 16.51 33.21
C ASP A 607 16.04 15.07 33.15
N VAL A 608 14.77 14.87 33.51
CA VAL A 608 14.11 13.57 33.42
C VAL A 608 13.92 13.16 31.96
N ILE A 609 13.45 14.07 31.10
CA ILE A 609 13.28 13.81 29.67
C ILE A 609 14.63 13.52 29.00
N ASP A 610 15.68 14.30 29.30
CA ASP A 610 17.03 14.08 28.75
C ASP A 610 17.61 12.72 29.18
N LYS A 611 17.33 12.26 30.41
CA LYS A 611 17.73 10.92 30.89
C LYS A 611 16.92 9.80 30.22
N MET A 612 15.61 10.01 30.04
CA MET A 612 14.76 9.07 29.32
C MET A 612 15.17 8.93 27.86
N GLU A 613 15.51 10.03 27.18
CA GLU A 613 16.01 10.03 25.81
C GLU A 613 17.29 9.19 25.70
N LYS A 614 18.28 9.42 26.57
CA LYS A 614 19.52 8.61 26.61
C LYS A 614 19.26 7.12 26.83
N LEU A 615 18.25 6.78 27.63
CA LEU A 615 17.86 5.39 27.84
C LEU A 615 17.10 4.79 26.65
N ALA A 616 16.33 5.58 25.92
CA ALA A 616 15.71 5.18 24.66
C ALA A 616 16.76 4.99 23.55
N GLU A 617 17.78 5.86 23.48
CA GLU A 617 18.97 5.67 22.64
C GLU A 617 19.71 4.37 22.99
N LEU A 618 19.91 4.11 24.29
CA LEU A 618 20.49 2.87 24.78
C LEU A 618 19.61 1.65 24.43
N SER A 619 18.29 1.77 24.49
CA SER A 619 17.35 0.73 24.08
C SER A 619 17.56 0.36 22.61
N LEU A 620 17.56 1.34 21.69
CA LEU A 620 17.81 1.12 20.26
C LEU A 620 19.19 0.48 20.02
N LEU A 621 20.22 0.98 20.69
CA LEU A 621 21.58 0.47 20.55
C LEU A 621 21.71 -0.96 21.11
N SER A 622 21.03 -1.28 22.22
CA SER A 622 21.00 -2.62 22.80
C SER A 622 20.24 -3.61 21.92
N LEU A 623 19.20 -3.16 21.23
CA LEU A 623 18.37 -3.99 20.35
C LEU A 623 19.15 -4.54 19.17
N PHE A 624 20.02 -3.74 18.54
CA PHE A 624 20.74 -4.14 17.33
C PHE A 624 22.26 -4.29 17.51
N GLY A 625 22.82 -3.80 18.62
CA GLY A 625 24.25 -3.82 18.89
C GLY A 625 24.59 -4.15 20.35
N ILE A 626 25.63 -3.48 20.87
CA ILE A 626 26.29 -3.69 22.17
C ILE A 626 26.95 -5.07 22.28
N TYR A 627 26.17 -6.13 22.18
CA TYR A 627 26.59 -7.50 22.34
C TYR A 627 26.32 -8.28 21.05
N LYS A 628 27.34 -8.96 20.52
CA LYS A 628 27.29 -9.72 19.26
C LYS A 628 26.62 -8.97 18.10
N THR A 629 26.98 -7.69 17.93
CA THR A 629 26.41 -6.77 16.94
C THR A 629 26.39 -7.35 15.53
N GLU A 630 27.44 -8.04 15.10
CA GLU A 630 27.51 -8.65 13.76
C GLU A 630 26.42 -9.73 13.58
N GLU A 631 26.29 -10.66 14.53
CA GLU A 631 25.27 -11.71 14.49
C GLU A 631 23.85 -11.12 14.52
N LYS A 632 23.60 -10.13 15.37
CA LYS A 632 22.32 -9.39 15.38
C LYS A 632 22.06 -8.70 14.04
N SER A 633 23.08 -8.07 13.46
CA SER A 633 22.97 -7.38 12.18
C SER A 633 22.59 -8.35 11.06
N ARG A 634 23.18 -9.55 11.02
CA ARG A 634 22.80 -10.61 10.06
C ARG A 634 21.33 -10.98 10.12
N LEU A 635 20.76 -11.02 11.33
CA LEU A 635 19.36 -11.36 11.57
C LEU A 635 18.40 -10.16 11.43
N GLN A 636 18.92 -8.94 11.38
CA GLN A 636 18.15 -7.69 11.40
C GLN A 636 18.58 -6.76 10.25
N GLY A 637 19.27 -5.63 10.54
CA GLY A 637 19.56 -4.58 9.58
C GLY A 637 20.32 -5.03 8.33
N GLY A 638 21.10 -6.12 8.43
CA GLY A 638 21.77 -6.80 7.34
C GLY A 638 20.84 -7.30 6.23
N VAL A 639 19.59 -7.63 6.57
CA VAL A 639 18.54 -7.95 5.57
C VAL A 639 18.26 -6.73 4.69
N LEU A 640 18.15 -5.53 5.28
CA LEU A 640 17.95 -4.29 4.54
C LEU A 640 19.22 -3.87 3.78
N VAL A 641 20.41 -4.04 4.37
CA VAL A 641 21.69 -3.82 3.67
C VAL A 641 21.77 -4.69 2.40
N ASN A 642 21.40 -5.97 2.49
CA ASN A 642 21.36 -6.87 1.34
C ASN A 642 20.37 -6.40 0.26
N ILE A 643 19.18 -5.95 0.65
CA ILE A 643 18.17 -5.39 -0.28
C ILE A 643 18.74 -4.18 -1.02
N ILE A 644 19.36 -3.24 -0.29
CA ILE A 644 19.94 -2.02 -0.86
C ILE A 644 21.10 -2.37 -1.80
N LEU A 645 22.03 -3.20 -1.35
CA LEU A 645 23.19 -3.62 -2.14
C LEU A 645 22.78 -4.34 -3.42
N ASN A 646 21.78 -5.23 -3.36
CA ASN A 646 21.29 -5.93 -4.55
C ASN A 646 20.59 -4.99 -5.54
N SER A 647 19.92 -3.96 -5.05
CA SER A 647 19.26 -2.95 -5.90
C SER A 647 20.31 -2.09 -6.60
N ILE A 648 21.35 -1.67 -5.87
CA ILE A 648 22.51 -0.95 -6.44
C ILE A 648 23.27 -1.81 -7.46
N LYS A 649 23.58 -3.08 -7.14
CA LYS A 649 24.23 -4.02 -8.07
C LYS A 649 23.39 -4.27 -9.32
N GLN A 650 22.07 -4.33 -9.19
CA GLN A 650 21.19 -4.45 -10.35
C GLN A 650 21.23 -3.19 -11.21
N ALA A 651 21.21 -2.00 -10.61
CA ALA A 651 21.32 -0.74 -11.34
C ALA A 651 22.67 -0.60 -12.07
N ALA A 652 23.77 -1.03 -11.45
CA ALA A 652 25.10 -1.01 -12.07
C ALA A 652 25.25 -1.98 -13.27
N ASN A 653 24.50 -3.08 -13.28
CA ASN A 653 24.59 -4.11 -14.33
C ASN A 653 23.48 -4.03 -15.38
N SER A 654 22.45 -3.19 -15.17
CA SER A 654 21.24 -3.19 -15.99
C SER A 654 21.13 -1.90 -16.79
N SER A 655 20.71 -2.02 -18.05
CA SER A 655 20.23 -0.88 -18.85
C SER A 655 18.82 -0.42 -18.46
N LYS A 656 18.23 -0.96 -17.38
CA LYS A 656 16.89 -0.59 -16.91
C LYS A 656 16.84 0.86 -16.44
N GLN A 657 15.69 1.50 -16.68
CA GLN A 657 15.44 2.91 -16.37
C GLN A 657 15.27 3.24 -14.88
N ARG A 658 15.28 2.28 -13.95
CA ARG A 658 15.03 2.55 -12.53
C ARG A 658 16.15 3.42 -11.97
N LYS A 659 15.79 4.66 -11.61
CA LYS A 659 16.70 5.69 -11.09
C LYS A 659 16.62 5.84 -9.59
N MET A 660 15.44 5.65 -9.00
CA MET A 660 15.26 5.84 -7.56
C MET A 660 14.32 4.79 -6.95
N GLU A 661 14.73 4.26 -5.80
CA GLU A 661 13.92 3.44 -4.91
C GLU A 661 13.80 4.12 -3.54
N VAL A 662 12.58 4.16 -3.01
CA VAL A 662 12.27 4.83 -1.74
C VAL A 662 11.58 3.88 -0.78
N TYR A 663 11.99 3.89 0.48
CA TYR A 663 11.47 3.04 1.54
C TYR A 663 11.00 3.90 2.73
N SER A 664 9.68 3.97 2.94
CA SER A 664 9.03 4.67 4.06
C SER A 664 8.83 3.72 5.24
N ALA A 665 9.47 4.01 6.38
CA ALA A 665 9.55 3.09 7.49
C ALA A 665 9.67 3.81 8.86
N HIS A 666 10.42 3.21 9.79
CA HIS A 666 10.47 3.60 11.20
C HIS A 666 11.87 4.06 11.62
N ASP A 667 11.96 4.66 12.81
CA ASP A 667 13.22 4.92 13.52
C ASP A 667 14.02 3.63 13.72
N THR A 668 13.36 2.55 14.13
CA THR A 668 14.00 1.23 14.27
C THR A 668 14.58 0.72 12.96
N THR A 669 13.95 1.02 11.82
CA THR A 669 14.46 0.68 10.49
C THR A 669 15.74 1.43 10.15
N VAL A 670 15.76 2.74 10.37
CA VAL A 670 16.95 3.58 10.15
C VAL A 670 18.08 3.18 11.10
N GLY A 671 17.74 2.95 12.38
CA GLY A 671 18.69 2.48 13.40
C GLY A 671 19.29 1.12 13.07
N ALA A 672 18.48 0.12 12.76
CA ALA A 672 18.95 -1.21 12.38
C ALA A 672 19.88 -1.15 11.15
N LEU A 673 19.52 -0.36 10.13
CA LEU A 673 20.34 -0.16 8.94
C LEU A 673 21.69 0.48 9.27
N GLN A 674 21.69 1.58 10.01
CA GLN A 674 22.93 2.30 10.34
C GLN A 674 23.82 1.52 11.31
N ILE A 675 23.25 0.74 12.24
CA ILE A 675 24.01 -0.13 13.15
C ILE A 675 24.65 -1.28 12.37
N ALA A 676 23.91 -1.91 11.44
CA ALA A 676 24.46 -2.97 10.58
C ALA A 676 25.61 -2.47 9.67
N LEU A 677 25.54 -1.20 9.22
CA LEU A 677 26.60 -0.55 8.45
C LEU A 677 27.73 0.02 9.33
N ASN A 678 27.60 -0.03 10.66
CA ASN A 678 28.52 0.57 11.62
C ASN A 678 28.75 2.09 11.38
N ILE A 679 27.67 2.81 11.08
CA ILE A 679 27.64 4.28 10.84
C ILE A 679 26.63 5.02 11.74
N PHE A 680 26.02 4.31 12.69
CA PHE A 680 25.04 4.90 13.61
C PHE A 680 25.72 5.90 14.57
N ASN A 681 25.12 7.08 14.72
CA ASN A 681 25.69 8.17 15.51
C ASN A 681 25.34 8.11 17.01
N GLY A 682 24.64 7.06 17.45
CA GLY A 682 24.22 6.87 18.84
C GLY A 682 22.91 7.55 19.22
N LYS A 683 22.29 8.34 18.32
CA LYS A 683 21.08 9.12 18.61
C LYS A 683 19.83 8.52 17.95
N LEU A 684 18.67 8.71 18.59
CA LEU A 684 17.40 8.32 17.97
C LEU A 684 17.20 9.05 16.63
N PRO A 685 16.85 8.33 15.55
CA PRO A 685 16.53 8.98 14.28
C PRO A 685 15.32 9.93 14.44
N PRO A 686 15.44 11.25 14.23
CA PRO A 686 14.32 12.18 14.39
C PRO A 686 13.23 11.96 13.33
N TYR A 687 12.06 12.57 13.50
CA TYR A 687 10.99 12.51 12.50
C TYR A 687 11.48 12.99 11.13
N ALA A 688 11.04 12.32 10.06
CA ALA A 688 11.49 12.54 8.69
C ALA A 688 13.03 12.39 8.45
N ALA A 689 13.76 11.79 9.40
CA ALA A 689 15.17 11.45 9.17
C ALA A 689 15.31 10.50 7.99
N CYS A 690 16.31 10.75 7.15
CA CYS A 690 16.42 10.15 5.83
C CYS A 690 17.86 9.74 5.51
N GLN A 691 18.06 8.47 5.20
CA GLN A 691 19.31 7.88 4.72
C GLN A 691 19.27 7.75 3.19
N PHE A 692 20.25 8.35 2.52
CA PHE A 692 20.47 8.21 1.07
C PHE A 692 21.66 7.29 0.79
N PHE A 693 21.57 6.53 -0.28
CA PHE A 693 22.66 5.82 -0.93
C PHE A 693 22.67 6.22 -2.40
N GLU A 694 23.78 6.77 -2.87
CA GLU A 694 23.92 7.31 -4.23
C GLU A 694 24.99 6.50 -4.97
N LEU A 695 24.61 5.86 -6.07
CA LEU A 695 25.51 5.13 -6.95
C LEU A 695 26.02 6.06 -8.04
N TYR A 696 27.33 6.24 -8.11
CA TYR A 696 27.99 7.00 -9.15
C TYR A 696 28.76 6.07 -10.11
N GLN A 697 28.72 6.39 -11.40
CA GLN A 697 29.67 5.89 -12.38
C GLN A 697 30.86 6.85 -12.42
N GLU A 698 32.04 6.33 -12.08
CA GLU A 698 33.29 7.06 -12.10
C GLU A 698 33.85 7.09 -13.53
N SER A 699 34.32 8.25 -13.96
CA SER A 699 34.96 8.40 -15.27
C SER A 699 36.34 7.73 -15.27
N SER A 700 36.65 7.03 -16.36
CA SER A 700 37.97 6.45 -16.56
C SER A 700 38.95 7.58 -16.90
N GLY A 701 39.54 8.19 -15.88
CA GLY A 701 40.65 9.13 -16.07
C GLY A 701 41.72 8.51 -16.97
N GLN A 702 42.37 9.32 -17.81
CA GLN A 702 43.34 8.92 -18.85
C GLN A 702 44.58 8.16 -18.35
N VAL A 703 44.71 7.83 -17.07
CA VAL A 703 45.80 7.00 -16.56
C VAL A 703 45.32 5.56 -16.46
N SER A 704 45.36 4.90 -17.61
CA SER A 704 45.30 3.44 -17.73
C SER A 704 46.48 2.85 -16.96
N SER A 705 46.26 2.41 -15.70
CA SER A 705 47.12 1.39 -15.14
C SER A 705 46.82 0.10 -15.91
N TYR A 706 47.85 -0.41 -16.58
CA TYR A 706 47.88 -1.52 -17.53
C TYR A 706 47.36 -2.88 -17.00
N LEU A 707 46.69 -2.90 -15.85
CA LEU A 707 46.29 -4.10 -15.10
C LEU A 707 44.77 -4.33 -15.00
N PHE A 708 43.92 -3.39 -15.42
CA PHE A 708 42.46 -3.59 -15.45
C PHE A 708 41.85 -3.07 -16.75
N LYS A 709 41.85 -3.89 -17.81
CA LYS A 709 41.11 -3.61 -19.05
C LYS A 709 39.60 -3.74 -18.80
N ASN A 710 38.86 -2.67 -19.11
CA ASN A 710 37.42 -2.65 -19.44
C ASN A 710 36.41 -3.08 -18.35
N LYS A 711 36.44 -2.46 -17.16
CA LYS A 711 35.28 -2.51 -16.24
C LYS A 711 34.90 -1.09 -15.83
N GLU A 712 33.65 -0.71 -16.07
CA GLU A 712 33.08 0.54 -15.53
C GLU A 712 33.27 0.54 -14.01
N ARG A 713 33.78 1.64 -13.46
CA ARG A 713 34.01 1.78 -12.02
C ARG A 713 32.81 2.46 -11.41
N TYR A 714 32.25 1.85 -10.38
CA TYR A 714 31.12 2.38 -9.64
C TYR A 714 31.52 2.66 -8.20
N SER A 715 30.95 3.71 -7.63
CA SER A 715 31.13 4.08 -6.22
C SER A 715 29.79 4.38 -5.55
N ILE A 716 29.74 4.22 -4.23
CA ILE A 716 28.57 4.50 -3.40
C ILE A 716 28.93 5.62 -2.44
N GLU A 717 28.08 6.65 -2.40
CA GLU A 717 28.08 7.65 -1.33
C GLU A 717 26.85 7.49 -0.44
N MET A 718 27.03 7.75 0.86
CA MET A 718 25.97 7.66 1.86
C MET A 718 25.75 9.02 2.50
N HIS A 719 24.50 9.47 2.58
CA HIS A 719 24.16 10.72 3.24
C HIS A 719 23.04 10.54 4.27
N TYR A 720 23.14 11.19 5.42
CA TYR A 720 22.10 11.17 6.44
C TYR A 720 21.56 12.57 6.71
N ARG A 721 20.29 12.78 6.39
CA ARG A 721 19.56 14.01 6.66
C ARG A 721 18.72 13.83 7.91
N ASN A 722 19.17 14.37 9.02
CA ASN A 722 18.47 14.36 10.32
C ASN A 722 18.23 15.76 10.90
N ASP A 723 18.53 16.81 10.13
CA ASP A 723 18.29 18.22 10.46
C ASP A 723 17.83 18.91 9.17
N SER A 724 16.65 19.54 9.18
CA SER A 724 16.11 20.18 7.98
C SER A 724 16.78 21.50 7.65
N SER A 725 17.50 22.10 8.60
CA SER A 725 18.17 23.41 8.46
C SER A 725 19.55 23.33 7.79
N LYS A 726 20.08 22.12 7.55
CA LYS A 726 21.43 21.89 7.03
C LYS A 726 21.43 20.86 5.91
N ASP A 727 22.53 20.84 5.16
CA ASP A 727 22.77 19.78 4.19
C ASP A 727 22.99 18.43 4.89
N PRO A 728 22.65 17.30 4.23
CA PRO A 728 22.84 15.97 4.80
C PRO A 728 24.29 15.66 5.13
N TYR A 729 24.52 15.00 6.27
CA TYR A 729 25.84 14.55 6.70
C TYR A 729 26.36 13.46 5.75
N LEU A 730 27.52 13.68 5.13
CA LEU A 730 28.21 12.65 4.35
C LEU A 730 28.78 11.60 5.31
N LEU A 731 28.37 10.35 5.13
CA LEU A 731 28.79 9.21 5.94
C LEU A 731 29.84 8.38 5.20
N THR A 732 30.79 7.82 5.94
CA THR A 732 31.84 6.94 5.41
C THR A 732 31.69 5.57 6.03
N LEU A 733 31.63 4.53 5.19
CA LEU A 733 31.64 3.15 5.67
C LEU A 733 33.02 2.85 6.29
N PRO A 734 33.10 2.31 7.52
CA PRO A 734 34.39 2.00 8.15
C PRO A 734 35.25 1.09 7.25
N GLY A 735 36.51 1.48 7.05
CA GLY A 735 37.43 0.78 6.14
C GLY A 735 37.28 1.15 4.65
N CYS A 736 36.50 2.18 4.33
CA CYS A 736 36.35 2.72 2.97
C CYS A 736 36.54 4.24 2.91
N THR A 737 36.49 4.80 1.70
CA THR A 737 36.38 6.24 1.43
C THR A 737 34.91 6.67 1.40
N SER A 738 34.66 7.98 1.47
CA SER A 738 33.29 8.54 1.38
C SER A 738 32.60 8.19 0.04
N SER A 739 33.36 8.24 -1.06
CA SER A 739 33.03 7.60 -2.34
C SER A 739 33.60 6.18 -2.32
N CYS A 740 32.82 5.21 -1.82
CA CYS A 740 33.28 3.85 -1.58
C CYS A 740 33.12 3.00 -2.85
N PRO A 741 34.18 2.39 -3.42
CA PRO A 741 34.06 1.53 -4.59
C PRO A 741 33.03 0.41 -4.35
N LEU A 742 32.14 0.15 -5.32
CA LEU A 742 31.02 -0.79 -5.18
C LEU A 742 31.48 -2.19 -4.73
N GLU A 743 32.56 -2.71 -5.31
CA GLU A 743 33.14 -4.00 -4.92
C GLU A 743 33.66 -3.98 -3.48
N LYS A 744 34.30 -2.89 -3.06
CA LYS A 744 34.82 -2.76 -1.69
C LYS A 744 33.69 -2.60 -0.68
N PHE A 745 32.66 -1.82 -1.01
CA PHE A 745 31.45 -1.72 -0.21
C PHE A 745 30.83 -3.11 0.00
N ALA A 746 30.66 -3.88 -1.08
CA ALA A 746 30.10 -5.23 -1.02
C ALA A 746 30.93 -6.19 -0.16
N GLU A 747 32.25 -6.10 -0.22
CA GLU A 747 33.17 -6.86 0.63
C GLU A 747 32.97 -6.50 2.12
N LEU A 748 33.00 -5.21 2.44
CA LEU A 748 32.93 -4.71 3.82
C LEU A 748 31.60 -5.02 4.51
N VAL A 749 30.48 -5.02 3.77
CA VAL A 749 29.16 -5.35 4.34
C VAL A 749 28.83 -6.85 4.30
N SER A 750 29.66 -7.68 3.67
CA SER A 750 29.39 -9.12 3.56
C SER A 750 29.22 -9.84 4.91
N PRO A 751 29.97 -9.53 6.00
CA PRO A 751 29.82 -10.22 7.27
C PRO A 751 28.45 -10.01 7.92
N VAL A 752 27.80 -8.88 7.66
CA VAL A 752 26.47 -8.57 8.19
C VAL A 752 25.33 -9.04 7.28
N ILE A 753 25.60 -9.64 6.13
CA ILE A 753 24.56 -10.16 5.21
C ILE A 753 24.35 -11.66 5.42
N THR A 754 23.10 -12.07 5.63
CA THR A 754 22.69 -13.48 5.68
C THR A 754 22.37 -14.03 4.29
N GLU A 755 22.80 -15.27 4.02
CA GLU A 755 22.40 -16.03 2.82
C GLU A 755 21.06 -16.72 3.01
N ASN A 756 20.80 -17.24 4.23
CA ASN A 756 19.58 -17.95 4.58
C ASN A 756 19.12 -17.55 5.98
N TRP A 757 18.39 -16.44 6.03
CA TRP A 757 17.84 -15.87 7.25
C TRP A 757 17.02 -16.90 8.07
N SER A 758 16.20 -17.72 7.41
CA SER A 758 15.35 -18.70 8.10
C SER A 758 16.18 -19.76 8.84
N LYS A 759 17.29 -20.20 8.24
CA LYS A 759 18.21 -21.16 8.84
C LYS A 759 18.98 -20.53 10.01
N GLU A 760 19.51 -19.32 9.82
CA GLU A 760 20.26 -18.60 10.87
C GLU A 760 19.38 -18.22 12.07
N CYS A 761 18.08 -17.96 11.86
CA CYS A 761 17.12 -17.78 12.94
C CYS A 761 16.79 -19.07 13.73
N GLY A 762 17.31 -20.23 13.33
CA GLY A 762 17.07 -21.51 14.02
C GLY A 762 15.71 -22.14 13.72
N LYS A 763 15.03 -21.76 12.63
CA LYS A 763 13.79 -22.44 12.21
C LYS A 763 14.12 -23.84 11.71
N LYS A 764 13.56 -24.86 12.36
CA LYS A 764 13.69 -26.25 11.94
C LYS A 764 13.12 -26.45 10.54
N ASP A 765 13.89 -27.15 9.71
CA ASP A 765 13.56 -27.42 8.32
C ASP A 765 12.44 -28.48 8.28
N LYS A 766 11.16 -28.04 8.21
CA LYS A 766 9.99 -28.94 8.31
C LYS A 766 10.03 -30.11 7.32
N MET A 767 10.73 -29.97 6.20
CA MET A 767 10.94 -31.04 5.23
C MET A 767 11.78 -32.19 5.79
N LYS A 768 12.86 -31.90 6.55
CA LYS A 768 13.69 -32.95 7.17
C LYS A 768 12.92 -33.75 8.21
N ASP A 769 12.09 -33.09 9.01
CA ASP A 769 11.28 -33.77 10.02
C ASP A 769 10.23 -34.71 9.39
N ILE A 770 9.69 -34.34 8.22
CA ILE A 770 8.79 -35.22 7.43
C ILE A 770 9.54 -36.43 6.89
N PHE A 771 10.76 -36.25 6.35
CA PHE A 771 11.58 -37.37 5.87
C PHE A 771 11.99 -38.31 7.00
N ILE A 772 12.42 -37.78 8.15
CA ILE A 772 12.73 -38.59 9.33
C ILE A 772 11.48 -39.33 9.82
N GLY A 773 10.32 -38.66 9.86
CA GLY A 773 9.05 -39.31 10.22
C GLY A 773 8.66 -40.43 9.25
N PHE A 774 8.92 -40.24 7.95
CA PHE A 774 8.70 -41.26 6.92
C PHE A 774 9.65 -42.45 7.10
N ASP A 775 10.95 -42.20 7.32
CA ASP A 775 11.96 -43.24 7.53
C ASP A 775 11.67 -44.07 8.81
N VAL A 776 11.24 -43.41 9.89
CA VAL A 776 10.82 -44.09 11.13
C VAL A 776 9.57 -44.94 10.89
N ALA A 777 8.58 -44.43 10.15
CA ALA A 777 7.37 -45.18 9.83
C ALA A 777 7.67 -46.42 8.97
N VAL A 778 8.55 -46.30 7.98
CA VAL A 778 9.01 -47.43 7.15
C VAL A 778 9.78 -48.45 8.00
N GLY A 779 10.66 -47.98 8.90
CA GLY A 779 11.39 -48.85 9.83
C GLY A 779 10.47 -49.64 10.77
N LEU A 780 9.43 -49.01 11.31
CA LEU A 780 8.44 -49.66 12.17
C LEU A 780 7.59 -50.70 11.42
N LEU A 781 7.20 -50.41 10.17
CA LEU A 781 6.49 -51.37 9.32
C LEU A 781 7.35 -52.60 9.03
N PHE A 782 8.63 -52.41 8.73
CA PHE A 782 9.56 -53.51 8.49
C PHE A 782 9.73 -54.42 9.72
N ILE A 783 9.83 -53.83 10.92
CA ILE A 783 9.88 -54.58 12.19
C ILE A 783 8.58 -55.36 12.40
N PHE A 784 7.42 -54.75 12.15
CA PHE A 784 6.13 -55.41 12.26
C PHE A 784 6.03 -56.62 11.32
N ASP A 785 6.45 -56.49 10.07
CA ASP A 785 6.45 -57.57 9.10
C ASP A 785 7.38 -58.72 9.51
N LEU A 786 8.56 -58.41 10.08
CA LEU A 786 9.47 -59.41 10.63
C LEU A 786 8.87 -60.15 11.83
N VAL A 787 8.19 -59.45 12.73
CA VAL A 787 7.49 -60.07 13.87
C VAL A 787 6.35 -60.95 13.38
N LEU A 788 5.57 -60.49 12.38
CA LEU A 788 4.49 -61.28 11.80
C LEU A 788 5.02 -62.55 11.13
N LEU A 789 6.11 -62.44 10.35
CA LEU A 789 6.79 -63.60 9.75
C LEU A 789 7.31 -64.58 10.80
N TYR A 790 7.90 -64.06 11.89
CA TYR A 790 8.36 -64.88 13.01
C TYR A 790 7.21 -65.63 13.70
N LEU A 791 6.09 -64.94 13.96
CA LEU A 791 4.89 -65.53 14.55
C LEU A 791 4.27 -66.58 13.62
N LEU A 792 4.19 -66.30 12.32
CA LEU A 792 3.68 -67.25 11.31
C LEU A 792 4.60 -68.48 11.18
N TYR A 793 5.92 -68.30 11.24
CA TYR A 793 6.89 -69.39 11.23
C TYR A 793 6.74 -70.29 12.48
N HIS A 794 6.61 -69.69 13.67
CA HIS A 794 6.40 -70.44 14.91
C HIS A 794 5.03 -71.13 14.97
N TYR A 795 3.97 -70.45 14.55
CA TYR A 795 2.63 -71.04 14.44
C TYR A 795 2.61 -72.20 13.45
N GLY A 796 3.29 -72.06 12.31
CA GLY A 796 3.49 -73.13 11.33
C GLY A 796 4.24 -74.35 11.89
N ARG A 797 5.26 -74.14 12.73
CA ARG A 797 5.95 -75.24 13.43
C ARG A 797 5.08 -75.91 14.50
N CYS A 798 4.30 -75.15 15.27
CA CYS A 798 3.36 -75.73 16.24
C CYS A 798 2.27 -76.57 15.55
N ARG A 799 1.73 -76.09 14.42
CA ARG A 799 0.75 -76.86 13.63
C ARG A 799 1.35 -78.13 13.01
N ARG A 800 2.60 -78.09 12.54
CA ARG A 800 3.30 -79.30 12.06
C ARG A 800 3.64 -80.27 13.18
N ARG A 801 3.85 -79.81 14.42
CA ARG A 801 4.14 -80.68 15.57
C ARG A 801 2.88 -81.39 16.11
N ASN A 802 1.71 -80.75 16.05
CA ASN A 802 0.43 -81.38 16.40
C ASN A 802 -0.05 -82.41 15.37
N ASN A 803 0.31 -82.28 14.09
CA ASN A 803 -0.05 -83.26 13.07
C ASN A 803 0.78 -84.57 13.10
N TYR A 804 1.78 -84.67 13.97
CA TYR A 804 2.60 -85.89 14.14
C TYR A 804 2.30 -86.66 15.43
N GLN A 805 1.27 -86.26 16.20
CA GLN A 805 0.81 -87.02 17.37
C GLN A 805 -0.56 -87.72 17.17
N ASP A 806 -1.17 -87.60 15.99
CA ASP A 806 -2.44 -88.27 15.62
C ASP A 806 -2.31 -89.15 14.34
N ILE A 807 -1.14 -89.77 14.11
CA ILE A 807 -0.97 -90.88 13.14
C ILE A 807 -0.22 -92.02 13.82
#